data_AF-A0A8U0A0V7-F1
#
_entry.id   AF-A0A8U0A0V7-F1
#
_cell.length_a   1.000
_cell.length_b   1.000
_cell.length_c   1.000
_cell.angle_alpha   90.00
_cell.angle_beta   90.00
_cell.angle_gamma   90.00
#
_symmetry.space_group_name_H-M   'P 1'
#
loop_
_entity.id
_entity.type
_entity.pdbx_description
1 polymer ?
#
loop_
_entity_poly.entity_id
_entity_poly.type
_entity_poly.pdbx_seq_one_letter_code
_entity_poly.pdbx_strand_id
1 'polypeptide(L)'
;MNGIELRDAVRVVPRSGSEPPALDLVDDIEGVRAQLSTSRRVRPARCPSAQFRFPVDVAYELSPLAIWTNQSNPVLVQGDDGLVCAELAKHEHASLSARQHTVDIASLGLKVYLRVEGEIEISHTDERGRIIDCRGAETVQLGLRSFHDAPAATVTTTDQPRDVMRALSCLGSALKTTSCERSFPTLRGHPPLFERGECFQAATDLERTKETASVRIEVPPTLETIYPVAPLAYYLNAVVIPGESPRLVAGDSTIPLDRGEGLEHGVARLLKHVFTLDCITRTEGLYQLPLGERTALEERLSDTIAIDFATLHERSLAKQVQEYLSVPFDLIEDLVPRWPVTADVRPVGNYLPYLPFVVASLGTIRCLPMSCPWSPPSDSPEIEAFYRAADHATSCEDETRSGTGEPLVRSGSPTRSSENSFDSARSSVIHSPPSSESIAQLWLADGYPMQGTKPILSAFERRFDQVTATEYEVAVISNDVRMEAESDVAELYGQREQMDFEVTIREQLSCADLRELFAEEYDLVHYVGHVDADGLQCEDGWLDACTLETVNTRMFVLNGCRSYEQGKALVERGAVSGLCTLANIGNTPATQIGRTVARLLNGGFSLSGVLDIISEDFLTGQQYMIVGDPSRAVVKRHDGTSILAEITSASDGDEFLVDIHGHPTIRSPVGMLYAPAIDEETFYLNSGHMTTVTASRSEIKEYLHHDRFPVRINGSFMWSDVVSLDSIE
;
A
#
# COMPACT_ATOMS: atom_id res chain seq x y z
N MET A 1 -20.21 13.19 -8.20
CA MET A 1 -20.35 12.44 -9.46
C MET A 1 -21.70 11.75 -9.45
N ASN A 2 -22.52 11.89 -10.51
CA ASN A 2 -23.77 11.15 -10.63
C ASN A 2 -23.44 9.65 -10.67
N GLY A 3 -24.04 8.87 -9.77
CA GLY A 3 -23.70 7.45 -9.57
C GLY A 3 -23.77 6.67 -10.87
N ILE A 4 -22.61 6.20 -11.33
CA ILE A 4 -22.53 5.14 -12.32
C ILE A 4 -23.08 3.90 -11.61
N GLU A 5 -24.08 3.24 -12.18
CA GLU A 5 -24.39 1.88 -11.73
C GLU A 5 -23.14 1.04 -11.98
N LEU A 6 -22.52 0.53 -10.91
CA LEU A 6 -21.29 -0.29 -10.92
C LEU A 6 -21.29 -1.36 -12.04
N ARG A 7 -22.48 -1.86 -12.41
CA ARG A 7 -22.72 -2.87 -13.44
C ARG A 7 -22.39 -2.45 -14.87
N ASP A 8 -22.28 -1.15 -15.16
CA ASP A 8 -21.98 -0.62 -16.51
C ASP A 8 -20.63 0.12 -16.58
N ALA A 9 -19.90 0.19 -15.48
CA ALA A 9 -18.61 0.87 -15.41
C ALA A 9 -17.55 0.20 -16.30
N VAL A 10 -17.62 -1.13 -16.47
CA VAL A 10 -16.77 -1.90 -17.39
C VAL A 10 -17.61 -2.37 -18.58
N ARG A 11 -17.16 -2.09 -19.82
CA ARG A 11 -17.89 -2.46 -21.03
C ARG A 11 -17.03 -2.55 -22.29
N VAL A 12 -17.56 -3.24 -23.30
CA VAL A 12 -17.00 -3.27 -24.67
C VAL A 12 -17.81 -2.33 -25.57
N VAL A 13 -17.11 -1.46 -26.30
CA VAL A 13 -17.71 -0.53 -27.27
C VAL A 13 -17.13 -0.78 -28.66
N PRO A 14 -17.91 -1.27 -29.63
CA PRO A 14 -17.45 -1.42 -31.02
C PRO A 14 -17.16 -0.07 -31.67
N ARG A 15 -15.98 0.10 -32.25
CA ARG A 15 -15.59 1.36 -32.89
C ARG A 15 -16.17 1.45 -34.31
N SER A 16 -17.02 2.45 -34.52
CA SER A 16 -17.62 2.71 -35.83
C SER A 16 -16.60 3.36 -36.76
N GLY A 17 -16.46 2.86 -37.99
CA GLY A 17 -15.63 3.48 -39.02
C GLY A 17 -14.11 3.29 -38.90
N SER A 18 -13.61 2.50 -37.93
CA SER A 18 -12.18 2.17 -37.89
C SER A 18 -11.78 1.18 -38.99
N GLU A 19 -10.57 1.36 -39.53
CA GLU A 19 -9.87 0.40 -40.39
C GLU A 19 -8.44 0.21 -39.85
N PRO A 20 -8.08 -0.99 -39.34
CA PRO A 20 -8.93 -2.18 -39.19
C PRO A 20 -10.09 -1.99 -38.18
N PRO A 21 -11.13 -2.85 -38.23
CA PRO A 21 -12.18 -2.88 -37.21
C PRO A 21 -11.60 -3.05 -35.79
N ALA A 22 -12.16 -2.37 -34.80
CA ALA A 22 -11.67 -2.44 -33.43
C ALA A 22 -12.79 -2.42 -32.38
N LEU A 23 -12.47 -2.93 -31.19
CA LEU A 23 -13.26 -2.89 -29.98
C LEU A 23 -12.52 -2.04 -28.94
N ASP A 24 -13.20 -1.03 -28.40
CA ASP A 24 -12.69 -0.29 -27.24
C ASP A 24 -13.15 -1.03 -25.98
N LEU A 25 -12.21 -1.35 -25.09
CA LEU A 25 -12.47 -1.88 -23.75
C LEU A 25 -12.41 -0.70 -22.79
N VAL A 26 -13.52 -0.44 -22.09
CA VAL A 26 -13.66 0.75 -21.25
C VAL A 26 -13.85 0.32 -19.80
N ASP A 27 -13.08 0.96 -18.92
CA ASP A 27 -13.23 0.89 -17.47
C ASP A 27 -13.34 2.33 -16.93
N ASP A 28 -14.56 2.75 -16.59
CA ASP A 28 -14.82 4.08 -16.06
C ASP A 28 -14.37 4.23 -14.60
N ILE A 29 -14.11 3.14 -13.87
CA ILE A 29 -13.63 3.18 -12.47
C ILE A 29 -12.18 3.65 -12.46
N GLU A 30 -11.36 3.07 -13.33
CA GLU A 30 -9.94 3.41 -13.48
C GLU A 30 -9.70 4.56 -14.47
N GLY A 31 -10.72 4.97 -15.23
CA GLY A 31 -10.57 5.90 -16.34
C GLY A 31 -9.72 5.34 -17.49
N VAL A 32 -9.74 4.02 -17.70
CA VAL A 32 -8.93 3.31 -18.69
C VAL A 32 -9.73 3.04 -19.96
N ARG A 33 -9.07 3.22 -21.11
CA ARG A 33 -9.59 2.78 -22.41
C ARG A 33 -8.50 2.03 -23.18
N ALA A 34 -8.65 0.72 -23.29
CA ALA A 34 -7.79 -0.13 -24.10
C ALA A 34 -8.45 -0.44 -25.46
N GLN A 35 -7.65 -0.86 -26.44
CA GLN A 35 -8.14 -1.18 -27.77
C GLN A 35 -7.72 -2.58 -28.20
N LEU A 36 -8.67 -3.35 -28.72
CA LEU A 36 -8.42 -4.60 -29.43
C LEU A 36 -8.81 -4.44 -30.90
N SER A 37 -7.83 -4.60 -31.78
CA SER A 37 -8.08 -4.65 -33.22
C SER A 37 -8.54 -6.04 -33.62
N THR A 38 -9.37 -6.12 -34.66
CA THR A 38 -10.07 -7.35 -35.05
C THR A 38 -10.01 -7.56 -36.55
N SER A 39 -9.93 -8.82 -36.99
CA SER A 39 -9.86 -9.15 -38.43
C SER A 39 -11.15 -8.86 -39.20
N ARG A 40 -12.27 -8.71 -38.49
CA ARG A 40 -13.58 -8.36 -39.05
C ARG A 40 -14.41 -7.59 -38.03
N ARG A 41 -15.42 -6.84 -38.49
CA ARG A 41 -16.38 -6.20 -37.58
C ARG A 41 -17.16 -7.25 -36.79
N VAL A 42 -17.22 -7.07 -35.48
CA VAL A 42 -18.00 -7.91 -34.56
C VAL A 42 -19.02 -7.06 -33.82
N ARG A 43 -20.17 -7.63 -33.52
CA ARG A 43 -21.16 -7.08 -32.58
C ARG A 43 -21.16 -7.96 -31.33
N PRO A 44 -20.44 -7.56 -30.27
CA PRO A 44 -20.38 -8.34 -29.03
C PRO A 44 -21.78 -8.46 -28.42
N ALA A 45 -22.18 -9.69 -28.07
CA ALA A 45 -23.44 -9.95 -27.37
C ALA A 45 -23.14 -10.27 -25.91
N ARG A 46 -23.82 -9.65 -24.93
CA ARG A 46 -23.60 -9.97 -23.51
C ARG A 46 -23.90 -11.45 -23.24
N CYS A 47 -23.05 -12.12 -22.48
CA CYS A 47 -23.24 -13.49 -22.02
C CYS A 47 -22.96 -13.59 -20.49
N PRO A 48 -23.30 -14.72 -19.83
CA PRO A 48 -23.05 -14.90 -18.40
C PRO A 48 -21.56 -14.91 -18.06
N SER A 49 -21.15 -14.17 -17.02
CA SER A 49 -19.76 -14.12 -16.54
C SER A 49 -19.33 -15.37 -15.77
N ALA A 50 -20.27 -16.12 -15.18
CA ALA A 50 -19.99 -17.29 -14.35
C ALA A 50 -19.33 -18.48 -15.08
N GLN A 51 -19.19 -18.40 -16.41
CA GLN A 51 -18.49 -19.42 -17.21
C GLN A 51 -16.97 -19.22 -17.21
N PHE A 52 -16.48 -18.06 -16.78
CA PHE A 52 -15.05 -17.78 -16.69
C PHE A 52 -14.48 -18.39 -15.42
N ARG A 53 -13.29 -18.98 -15.53
CA ARG A 53 -12.52 -19.46 -14.37
C ARG A 53 -12.17 -18.30 -13.44
N PHE A 54 -11.64 -17.22 -14.00
CA PHE A 54 -11.37 -15.98 -13.27
C PHE A 54 -12.65 -15.14 -13.16
N PRO A 55 -12.94 -14.54 -11.99
CA PRO A 55 -14.05 -13.60 -11.86
C PRO A 55 -13.91 -12.45 -12.88
N VAL A 56 -14.99 -12.16 -13.60
CA VAL A 56 -15.10 -11.02 -14.53
C VAL A 56 -16.35 -10.19 -14.21
N ASP A 57 -16.25 -8.87 -14.37
CA ASP A 57 -17.37 -7.95 -14.14
C ASP A 57 -18.41 -8.06 -15.26
N VAL A 58 -17.95 -8.19 -16.51
CA VAL A 58 -18.80 -8.34 -17.71
C VAL A 58 -18.20 -9.35 -18.68
N ALA A 59 -19.07 -10.01 -19.46
CA ALA A 59 -18.67 -10.97 -20.48
C ALA A 59 -19.47 -10.78 -21.78
N TYR A 60 -18.82 -11.05 -22.91
CA TYR A 60 -19.37 -10.92 -24.25
C TYR A 60 -19.01 -12.10 -25.14
N GLU A 61 -19.96 -12.61 -25.90
CA GLU A 61 -19.73 -13.59 -26.95
C GLU A 61 -19.30 -12.89 -28.25
N LEU A 62 -18.26 -13.43 -28.89
CA LEU A 62 -17.69 -12.97 -30.15
C LEU A 62 -17.75 -14.12 -31.17
N SER A 63 -18.07 -13.79 -32.43
CA SER A 63 -17.95 -14.77 -33.50
C SER A 63 -16.46 -15.03 -33.81
N PRO A 64 -16.01 -16.30 -33.99
CA PRO A 64 -14.60 -16.67 -34.21
C PRO A 64 -13.83 -15.72 -35.15
N LEU A 65 -12.70 -15.19 -34.69
CA LEU A 65 -11.94 -14.15 -35.37
C LEU A 65 -10.48 -14.13 -34.93
N ALA A 66 -9.66 -13.28 -35.57
CA ALA A 66 -8.34 -12.93 -35.06
C ALA A 66 -8.39 -11.56 -34.39
N ILE A 67 -7.74 -11.45 -33.24
CA ILE A 67 -7.67 -10.26 -32.39
C ILE A 67 -6.19 -9.87 -32.22
N TRP A 68 -5.88 -8.58 -32.17
CA TRP A 68 -4.54 -8.13 -31.78
C TRP A 68 -4.56 -6.87 -30.94
N THR A 69 -3.56 -6.73 -30.07
CA THR A 69 -3.53 -5.71 -29.01
C THR A 69 -2.83 -4.42 -29.44
N ASN A 70 -2.25 -4.38 -30.64
CA ASN A 70 -1.47 -3.25 -31.18
C ASN A 70 -0.18 -2.93 -30.38
N GLN A 71 0.16 -3.76 -29.39
CA GLN A 71 1.37 -3.69 -28.58
C GLN A 71 1.89 -5.11 -28.30
N SER A 72 3.12 -5.24 -27.81
CA SER A 72 3.70 -6.54 -27.43
C SER A 72 3.20 -7.01 -26.05
N ASN A 73 1.88 -7.07 -25.84
CA ASN A 73 1.32 -7.48 -24.56
C ASN A 73 1.69 -8.94 -24.23
N PRO A 74 2.12 -9.20 -22.98
CA PRO A 74 2.28 -10.57 -22.50
C PRO A 74 0.95 -11.30 -22.49
N VAL A 75 0.99 -12.59 -22.80
CA VAL A 75 -0.17 -13.48 -22.79
C VAL A 75 0.14 -14.75 -22.01
N LEU A 76 -0.75 -15.09 -21.08
CA LEU A 76 -0.73 -16.37 -20.37
C LEU A 76 -1.92 -17.19 -20.82
N VAL A 77 -1.70 -18.46 -21.19
CA VAL A 77 -2.75 -19.38 -21.60
C VAL A 77 -2.83 -20.55 -20.65
N GLN A 78 -4.03 -20.81 -20.14
CA GLN A 78 -4.33 -21.95 -19.29
C GLN A 78 -5.35 -22.88 -19.94
N GLY A 79 -5.19 -24.18 -19.70
CA GLY A 79 -6.16 -25.21 -20.09
C GLY A 79 -7.43 -25.16 -19.24
N ASP A 80 -8.32 -26.12 -19.47
CA ASP A 80 -9.52 -26.34 -18.66
C ASP A 80 -9.19 -26.78 -17.23
N ASP A 81 -8.14 -27.58 -17.08
CA ASP A 81 -7.54 -27.98 -15.80
C ASP A 81 -6.91 -26.80 -15.04
N GLY A 82 -6.54 -25.72 -15.73
CA GLY A 82 -5.88 -24.52 -15.17
C GLY A 82 -4.37 -24.55 -15.23
N LEU A 83 -3.80 -25.61 -15.79
CA LEU A 83 -2.36 -25.70 -16.02
C LEU A 83 -1.97 -24.73 -17.13
N VAL A 84 -0.81 -24.07 -16.93
CA VAL A 84 -0.25 -23.15 -17.92
C VAL A 84 0.16 -23.96 -19.15
N CYS A 85 -0.48 -23.67 -20.28
CA CYS A 85 -0.19 -24.26 -21.58
C CYS A 85 0.85 -23.46 -22.36
N ALA A 86 0.87 -22.13 -22.17
CA ALA A 86 1.84 -21.22 -22.78
C ALA A 86 1.95 -19.92 -21.99
N GLU A 87 3.16 -19.38 -21.89
CA GLU A 87 3.44 -18.03 -21.40
C GLU A 87 4.27 -17.31 -22.48
N LEU A 88 3.81 -16.15 -22.94
CA LEU A 88 4.34 -15.46 -24.11
C LEU A 88 4.60 -13.99 -23.78
N ALA A 89 5.85 -13.61 -23.53
CA ALA A 89 6.21 -12.25 -23.13
C ALA A 89 6.79 -11.41 -24.28
N LYS A 90 7.51 -12.04 -25.22
CA LYS A 90 8.22 -11.34 -26.32
C LYS A 90 7.73 -11.79 -27.70
N HIS A 91 8.60 -11.92 -28.69
CA HIS A 91 8.27 -12.30 -30.07
C HIS A 91 7.99 -13.82 -30.23
N GLU A 92 7.46 -14.43 -29.18
CA GLU A 92 7.20 -15.87 -29.11
C GLU A 92 5.86 -16.22 -29.78
N HIS A 93 5.74 -17.48 -30.19
CA HIS A 93 4.55 -18.02 -30.83
C HIS A 93 4.11 -19.32 -30.14
N ALA A 94 2.80 -19.60 -30.18
CA ALA A 94 2.23 -20.85 -29.69
C ALA A 94 1.06 -21.29 -30.57
N SER A 95 0.91 -22.60 -30.75
CA SER A 95 -0.25 -23.21 -31.39
C SER A 95 -0.83 -24.26 -30.44
N LEU A 96 -2.12 -24.12 -30.13
CA LEU A 96 -2.77 -24.91 -29.10
C LEU A 96 -3.96 -25.67 -29.70
N SER A 97 -4.12 -26.93 -29.26
CA SER A 97 -5.10 -27.88 -29.78
C SER A 97 -6.55 -27.47 -29.48
N ALA A 98 -7.51 -28.11 -30.17
CA ALA A 98 -8.95 -27.97 -29.94
C ALA A 98 -9.41 -28.45 -28.54
N ARG A 99 -9.21 -27.61 -27.54
CA ARG A 99 -9.69 -27.74 -26.16
C ARG A 99 -10.21 -26.39 -25.67
N GLN A 100 -10.77 -26.35 -24.47
CA GLN A 100 -11.09 -25.09 -23.84
C GLN A 100 -9.83 -24.46 -23.26
N HIS A 101 -9.59 -23.19 -23.60
CA HIS A 101 -8.47 -22.38 -23.13
C HIS A 101 -8.97 -21.08 -22.50
N THR A 102 -8.28 -20.63 -21.47
CA THR A 102 -8.41 -19.27 -20.92
C THR A 102 -7.14 -18.51 -21.23
N VAL A 103 -7.27 -17.39 -21.95
CA VAL A 103 -6.16 -16.53 -22.36
C VAL A 103 -6.24 -15.24 -21.55
N ASP A 104 -5.28 -14.98 -20.67
CA ASP A 104 -5.10 -13.70 -19.95
C ASP A 104 -4.21 -12.77 -20.79
N ILE A 105 -4.73 -11.61 -21.16
CA ILE A 105 -4.00 -10.58 -21.91
C ILE A 105 -3.57 -9.49 -20.92
N ALA A 106 -2.29 -9.47 -20.59
CA ALA A 106 -1.73 -8.58 -19.59
C ALA A 106 -1.49 -7.15 -20.12
N SER A 107 -1.28 -6.22 -19.20
CA SER A 107 -0.81 -4.85 -19.49
C SER A 107 -1.76 -4.00 -20.36
N LEU A 108 -3.07 -4.22 -20.27
CA LEU A 108 -4.08 -3.37 -20.92
C LEU A 108 -4.74 -2.34 -19.98
N GLY A 109 -4.30 -2.25 -18.73
CA GLY A 109 -4.89 -1.35 -17.72
C GLY A 109 -6.22 -1.85 -17.12
N LEU A 110 -6.69 -3.02 -17.53
CA LEU A 110 -7.78 -3.79 -16.94
C LEU A 110 -7.50 -5.29 -17.13
N LYS A 111 -8.23 -6.16 -16.44
CA LYS A 111 -8.14 -7.61 -16.66
C LYS A 111 -8.96 -8.01 -17.87
N VAL A 112 -8.31 -8.67 -18.84
CA VAL A 112 -8.91 -9.07 -20.10
C VAL A 112 -8.68 -10.55 -20.32
N TYR A 113 -9.77 -11.32 -20.34
CA TYR A 113 -9.73 -12.76 -20.55
C TYR A 113 -10.45 -13.13 -21.83
N LEU A 114 -9.85 -14.03 -22.62
CA LEU A 114 -10.59 -14.76 -23.65
C LEU A 114 -10.81 -16.19 -23.19
N ARG A 115 -12.06 -16.62 -23.13
CA ARG A 115 -12.42 -18.04 -23.02
C ARG A 115 -12.70 -18.55 -24.42
N VAL A 116 -11.89 -19.50 -24.88
CA VAL A 116 -11.94 -20.02 -26.25
C VAL A 116 -12.11 -21.52 -26.22
N GLU A 117 -13.02 -22.05 -27.03
CA GLU A 117 -13.20 -23.48 -27.22
C GLU A 117 -12.81 -23.83 -28.66
N GLY A 118 -11.69 -24.51 -28.85
CA GLY A 118 -11.16 -24.89 -30.16
C GLY A 118 -9.70 -24.47 -30.36
N GLU A 119 -9.26 -24.48 -31.62
CA GLU A 119 -7.86 -24.21 -31.96
C GLU A 119 -7.53 -22.72 -31.85
N ILE A 120 -6.39 -22.41 -31.25
CA ILE A 120 -5.85 -21.04 -31.15
C ILE A 120 -4.39 -21.00 -31.60
N GLU A 121 -4.07 -19.96 -32.38
CA GLU A 121 -2.69 -19.64 -32.78
C GLU A 121 -2.33 -18.25 -32.26
N ILE A 122 -1.26 -18.16 -31.50
CA ILE A 122 -0.77 -16.91 -30.92
C ILE A 122 0.58 -16.60 -31.54
N SER A 123 0.71 -15.38 -32.07
CA SER A 123 1.91 -14.90 -32.75
C SER A 123 2.15 -13.42 -32.43
N HIS A 124 3.23 -12.86 -32.97
CA HIS A 124 3.58 -11.45 -32.81
C HIS A 124 4.12 -10.88 -34.12
N THR A 125 3.78 -9.63 -34.42
CA THR A 125 4.44 -8.83 -35.46
C THR A 125 4.66 -7.40 -35.00
N ASP A 126 5.69 -6.72 -35.51
CA ASP A 126 5.96 -5.31 -35.17
C ASP A 126 4.81 -4.36 -35.54
N GLU A 127 4.08 -4.67 -36.62
CA GLU A 127 2.95 -3.83 -37.08
C GLU A 127 1.67 -4.00 -36.25
N ARG A 128 1.43 -5.18 -35.66
CA ARG A 128 0.16 -5.51 -34.99
C ARG A 128 0.32 -5.82 -33.51
N GLY A 129 1.55 -5.94 -33.02
CA GLY A 129 1.85 -6.44 -31.70
C GLY A 129 1.46 -7.91 -31.56
N ARG A 130 0.88 -8.27 -30.41
CA ARG A 130 0.41 -9.62 -30.09
C ARG A 130 -0.86 -9.95 -30.86
N ILE A 131 -0.86 -11.06 -31.60
CA ILE A 131 -2.01 -11.57 -32.38
C ILE A 131 -2.49 -12.88 -31.76
N ILE A 132 -3.79 -12.99 -31.52
CA ILE A 132 -4.49 -14.18 -31.05
C ILE A 132 -5.51 -14.56 -32.13
N ASP A 133 -5.24 -15.62 -32.87
CA ASP A 133 -6.09 -16.13 -33.93
C ASP A 133 -6.99 -17.24 -33.41
N CYS A 134 -8.27 -16.93 -33.29
CA CYS A 134 -9.33 -17.87 -32.88
C CYS A 134 -10.25 -18.21 -34.05
N ARG A 135 -9.83 -18.07 -35.32
CA ARG A 135 -10.68 -18.41 -36.48
C ARG A 135 -11.02 -19.90 -36.56
N GLY A 136 -10.19 -20.76 -35.99
CA GLY A 136 -10.42 -22.19 -35.85
C GLY A 136 -11.25 -22.58 -34.62
N ALA A 137 -11.68 -21.62 -33.80
CA ALA A 137 -12.47 -21.88 -32.59
C ALA A 137 -13.98 -22.04 -32.89
N GLU A 138 -14.65 -22.81 -32.05
CA GLU A 138 -16.11 -22.96 -32.05
C GLU A 138 -16.77 -21.80 -31.32
N THR A 139 -16.25 -21.46 -30.13
CA THR A 139 -16.75 -20.35 -29.30
C THR A 139 -15.62 -19.45 -28.83
N VAL A 140 -15.89 -18.14 -28.79
CA VAL A 140 -14.97 -17.12 -28.27
C VAL A 140 -15.76 -16.18 -27.37
N GLN A 141 -15.36 -16.08 -26.12
CA GLN A 141 -15.96 -15.18 -25.15
C GLN A 141 -14.89 -14.23 -24.60
N LEU A 142 -15.21 -12.95 -24.51
CA LEU A 142 -14.38 -11.89 -23.96
C LEU A 142 -14.93 -11.48 -22.59
N GLY A 143 -14.13 -11.68 -21.55
CA GLY A 143 -14.42 -11.26 -20.19
C GLY A 143 -13.55 -10.07 -19.78
N LEU A 144 -14.16 -9.08 -19.13
CA LEU A 144 -13.46 -7.89 -18.63
C LEU A 144 -13.69 -7.75 -17.12
N ARG A 145 -12.64 -7.35 -16.39
CA ARG A 145 -12.75 -6.94 -14.99
C ARG A 145 -11.91 -5.70 -14.74
N SER A 146 -12.46 -4.76 -13.98
CA SER A 146 -11.69 -3.65 -13.43
C SER A 146 -10.68 -4.16 -12.40
N PHE A 147 -9.51 -3.51 -12.31
CA PHE A 147 -8.63 -3.68 -11.15
C PHE A 147 -9.31 -3.17 -9.87
N HIS A 148 -10.14 -2.14 -10.01
CA HIS A 148 -10.91 -1.51 -8.96
C HIS A 148 -9.97 -0.97 -7.86
N ASP A 149 -8.84 -0.39 -8.23
CA ASP A 149 -7.87 0.27 -7.35
C ASP A 149 -8.36 1.67 -6.94
N ALA A 150 -9.29 2.26 -7.70
CA ALA A 150 -9.98 3.52 -7.39
C ALA A 150 -11.42 3.28 -6.86
N PRO A 151 -11.96 4.14 -5.98
CA PRO A 151 -13.30 3.98 -5.43
C PRO A 151 -14.38 4.23 -6.51
N ALA A 152 -15.28 3.26 -6.68
CA ALA A 152 -16.40 3.40 -7.63
C ALA A 152 -17.61 4.19 -7.10
N ALA A 153 -17.67 4.47 -5.79
CA ALA A 153 -18.78 5.18 -5.16
C ALA A 153 -18.37 5.92 -3.88
N THR A 154 -19.24 6.83 -3.43
CA THR A 154 -19.14 7.53 -2.15
C THR A 154 -20.41 7.28 -1.35
N VAL A 155 -20.26 7.00 -0.04
CA VAL A 155 -21.34 6.85 0.93
C VAL A 155 -21.32 8.05 1.87
N THR A 156 -22.43 8.76 1.94
CA THR A 156 -22.64 9.86 2.90
C THR A 156 -23.11 9.26 4.23
N THR A 157 -22.46 9.62 5.34
CA THR A 157 -22.86 9.21 6.69
C THR A 157 -22.88 10.39 7.66
N THR A 158 -23.55 10.21 8.79
CA THR A 158 -23.50 11.14 9.93
C THR A 158 -22.53 10.62 11.00
N ASP A 159 -22.36 11.38 12.08
CA ASP A 159 -21.62 10.95 13.28
C ASP A 159 -22.45 10.01 14.18
N GLN A 160 -23.71 9.72 13.83
CA GLN A 160 -24.55 8.81 14.60
C GLN A 160 -24.05 7.36 14.43
N PRO A 161 -23.80 6.63 15.53
CA PRO A 161 -23.23 5.27 15.47
C PRO A 161 -23.97 4.31 14.53
N ARG A 162 -25.30 4.40 14.46
CA ARG A 162 -26.12 3.53 13.59
C ARG A 162 -25.94 3.84 12.11
N ASP A 163 -25.76 5.11 11.73
CA ASP A 163 -25.48 5.49 10.34
C ASP A 163 -24.08 5.03 9.93
N VAL A 164 -23.11 5.15 10.84
CA VAL A 164 -21.74 4.64 10.63
C VAL A 164 -21.74 3.11 10.45
N MET A 165 -22.52 2.36 11.25
CA MET A 165 -22.68 0.91 11.06
C MET A 165 -23.21 0.57 9.65
N ARG A 166 -24.17 1.34 9.14
CA ARG A 166 -24.69 1.17 7.77
C ARG A 166 -23.62 1.50 6.72
N ALA A 167 -22.83 2.56 6.94
CA ALA A 167 -21.74 2.92 6.05
C ALA A 167 -20.67 1.82 5.96
N LEU A 168 -20.26 1.25 7.10
CA LEU A 168 -19.34 0.11 7.14
C LEU A 168 -19.91 -1.12 6.44
N SER A 169 -21.22 -1.32 6.49
CA SER A 169 -21.91 -2.40 5.79
C SER A 169 -21.93 -2.22 4.27
N CYS A 170 -21.48 -1.08 3.73
CA CYS A 170 -21.28 -0.87 2.30
C CYS A 170 -19.87 -1.27 1.83
N LEU A 171 -18.88 -1.40 2.72
CA LEU A 171 -17.47 -1.56 2.33
C LEU A 171 -17.24 -2.79 1.44
N GLY A 172 -17.89 -3.90 1.77
CA GLY A 172 -17.75 -5.17 1.04
C GLY A 172 -18.29 -5.15 -0.41
N SER A 173 -18.92 -4.06 -0.86
CA SER A 173 -19.39 -3.92 -2.24
C SER A 173 -18.27 -3.96 -3.28
N ALA A 174 -17.03 -3.70 -2.87
CA ALA A 174 -15.88 -3.69 -3.77
C ALA A 174 -15.24 -5.07 -4.02
N LEU A 175 -15.62 -6.08 -3.24
CA LEU A 175 -15.15 -7.45 -3.41
C LEU A 175 -15.68 -8.06 -4.71
N LYS A 176 -14.78 -8.64 -5.50
CA LYS A 176 -15.11 -9.30 -6.78
C LYS A 176 -15.59 -10.74 -6.60
N THR A 177 -15.39 -11.30 -5.40
CA THR A 177 -15.81 -12.65 -5.01
C THR A 177 -15.97 -12.72 -3.49
N THR A 178 -16.77 -13.67 -3.02
CA THR A 178 -16.88 -14.05 -1.60
C THR A 178 -16.15 -15.35 -1.27
N SER A 179 -15.45 -15.97 -2.23
CA SER A 179 -14.58 -17.13 -1.97
C SER A 179 -13.26 -16.70 -1.29
N CYS A 180 -12.43 -17.66 -0.92
CA CYS A 180 -11.08 -17.43 -0.38
C CYS A 180 -10.17 -16.66 -1.37
N GLU A 181 -10.48 -16.70 -2.66
CA GLU A 181 -9.78 -15.95 -3.72
C GLU A 181 -9.77 -14.43 -3.50
N ARG A 182 -10.65 -13.88 -2.66
CA ARG A 182 -10.62 -12.46 -2.26
C ARG A 182 -9.33 -12.06 -1.52
N SER A 183 -8.52 -13.02 -1.08
CA SER A 183 -7.16 -12.77 -0.59
C SER A 183 -6.19 -12.34 -1.70
N PHE A 184 -6.54 -12.50 -2.99
CA PHE A 184 -5.82 -11.83 -4.08
C PHE A 184 -6.14 -10.34 -4.12
N PRO A 185 -5.13 -9.44 -4.18
CA PRO A 185 -5.34 -8.00 -4.24
C PRO A 185 -6.35 -7.56 -5.31
N THR A 186 -6.21 -8.09 -6.52
CA THR A 186 -7.06 -7.73 -7.67
C THR A 186 -8.50 -8.23 -7.59
N LEU A 187 -8.87 -8.96 -6.52
CA LEU A 187 -10.21 -9.45 -6.24
C LEU A 187 -10.86 -8.75 -5.04
N ARG A 188 -10.16 -7.79 -4.42
CA ARG A 188 -10.63 -7.00 -3.29
C ARG A 188 -10.40 -5.51 -3.53
N GLY A 189 -11.13 -4.95 -4.50
CA GLY A 189 -11.00 -3.56 -4.93
C GLY A 189 -11.23 -2.53 -3.81
N HIS A 190 -10.92 -1.27 -4.09
CA HIS A 190 -11.04 -0.18 -3.16
C HIS A 190 -12.50 -0.01 -2.70
N PRO A 191 -12.75 0.03 -1.37
CA PRO A 191 -14.09 0.27 -0.84
C PRO A 191 -14.62 1.66 -1.24
N PRO A 192 -15.94 1.89 -1.19
CA PRO A 192 -16.51 3.22 -1.40
C PRO A 192 -15.95 4.23 -0.40
N LEU A 193 -15.77 5.48 -0.85
CA LEU A 193 -15.34 6.57 0.03
C LEU A 193 -16.44 6.95 1.01
N PHE A 194 -16.06 7.57 2.12
CA PHE A 194 -17.00 8.12 3.10
C PHE A 194 -16.92 9.64 3.11
N GLU A 195 -18.08 10.28 3.09
CA GLU A 195 -18.22 11.71 3.32
C GLU A 195 -19.19 11.96 4.48
N ARG A 196 -18.97 13.06 5.20
CA ARG A 196 -19.86 13.48 6.29
C ARG A 196 -20.98 14.35 5.73
N GLY A 197 -22.21 14.02 6.10
CA GLY A 197 -23.40 14.79 5.74
C GLY A 197 -24.44 14.81 6.85
N GLU A 198 -25.62 15.33 6.53
CA GLU A 198 -26.73 15.47 7.49
C GLU A 198 -27.54 14.17 7.68
N CYS A 199 -27.51 13.27 6.70
CA CYS A 199 -28.20 11.99 6.74
C CYS A 199 -27.42 10.91 5.98
N PHE A 200 -27.70 9.65 6.30
CA PHE A 200 -27.12 8.52 5.58
C PHE A 200 -27.64 8.42 4.14
N GLN A 201 -26.73 8.32 3.17
CA GLN A 201 -27.05 8.11 1.75
C GLN A 201 -26.06 7.13 1.11
N ALA A 202 -26.58 6.08 0.48
CA ALA A 202 -25.81 5.10 -0.29
C ALA A 202 -26.66 4.57 -1.45
N ALA A 203 -26.02 4.13 -2.53
CA ALA A 203 -26.72 3.37 -3.56
C ALA A 203 -27.19 2.01 -3.00
N THR A 204 -28.38 1.58 -3.43
CA THR A 204 -29.11 0.44 -2.82
C THR A 204 -28.35 -0.89 -2.92
N ASP A 205 -27.49 -1.05 -3.91
CA ASP A 205 -26.71 -2.27 -4.17
C ASP A 205 -25.40 -2.37 -3.34
N LEU A 206 -24.98 -1.27 -2.71
CA LEU A 206 -23.78 -1.22 -1.87
C LEU A 206 -24.04 -1.83 -0.49
N GLU A 207 -25.13 -1.43 0.17
CA GLU A 207 -25.41 -1.77 1.56
C GLU A 207 -25.70 -3.27 1.72
N ARG A 208 -24.99 -3.92 2.64
CA ARG A 208 -25.30 -5.29 3.07
C ARG A 208 -26.34 -5.24 4.19
N THR A 209 -27.36 -6.08 4.07
CA THR A 209 -28.40 -6.26 5.08
C THR A 209 -28.31 -7.65 5.73
N LYS A 210 -29.13 -7.90 6.75
CA LYS A 210 -29.21 -9.23 7.40
C LYS A 210 -29.64 -10.33 6.43
N GLU A 211 -30.38 -9.96 5.39
CA GLU A 211 -30.91 -10.86 4.37
C GLU A 211 -29.89 -11.14 3.26
N THR A 212 -29.02 -10.17 2.95
CA THR A 212 -28.02 -10.32 1.88
C THR A 212 -26.67 -10.82 2.38
N ALA A 213 -26.34 -10.62 3.66
CA ALA A 213 -25.05 -10.96 4.24
C ALA A 213 -25.05 -12.36 4.89
N SER A 214 -24.05 -13.17 4.56
CA SER A 214 -23.81 -14.47 5.20
C SER A 214 -23.08 -14.36 6.54
N VAL A 215 -22.45 -13.22 6.79
CA VAL A 215 -21.67 -12.90 7.99
C VAL A 215 -22.17 -11.57 8.57
N ARG A 216 -22.26 -11.49 9.90
CA ARG A 216 -22.71 -10.30 10.63
C ARG A 216 -21.74 -9.98 11.76
N ILE A 217 -21.50 -8.70 11.97
CA ILE A 217 -20.73 -8.19 13.10
C ILE A 217 -21.68 -7.43 14.00
N GLU A 218 -21.80 -7.88 15.25
CA GLU A 218 -22.64 -7.23 16.25
C GLU A 218 -21.75 -6.52 17.26
N VAL A 219 -21.87 -5.21 17.37
CA VAL A 219 -21.08 -4.39 18.31
C VAL A 219 -21.97 -3.34 18.99
N PRO A 220 -21.59 -2.84 20.18
CA PRO A 220 -22.25 -1.70 20.78
C PRO A 220 -22.30 -0.50 19.82
N PRO A 221 -23.36 0.33 19.87
CA PRO A 221 -23.48 1.49 19.00
C PRO A 221 -22.64 2.67 19.53
N THR A 222 -21.33 2.51 19.61
CA THR A 222 -20.36 3.58 19.91
C THR A 222 -19.25 3.60 18.86
N LEU A 223 -18.76 4.78 18.47
CA LEU A 223 -17.73 4.89 17.42
C LEU A 223 -16.44 4.13 17.79
N GLU A 224 -16.10 4.12 19.09
CA GLU A 224 -14.98 3.37 19.67
C GLU A 224 -15.06 1.87 19.39
N THR A 225 -16.26 1.26 19.42
CA THR A 225 -16.40 -0.16 19.09
C THR A 225 -16.69 -0.42 17.61
N ILE A 226 -17.11 0.60 16.86
CA ILE A 226 -17.46 0.47 15.43
C ILE A 226 -16.23 0.61 14.53
N TYR A 227 -15.33 1.55 14.81
CA TYR A 227 -14.15 1.79 13.96
C TYR A 227 -13.24 0.56 13.84
N PRO A 228 -12.91 -0.16 14.94
CA PRO A 228 -12.03 -1.32 14.86
C PRO A 228 -12.54 -2.43 13.93
N VAL A 229 -13.87 -2.57 13.78
CA VAL A 229 -14.46 -3.65 12.97
C VAL A 229 -14.55 -3.34 11.48
N ALA A 230 -14.22 -2.12 11.04
CA ALA A 230 -14.31 -1.73 9.62
C ALA A 230 -13.51 -2.65 8.66
N PRO A 231 -12.24 -3.01 8.95
CA PRO A 231 -11.45 -3.85 8.04
C PRO A 231 -11.98 -5.28 7.97
N LEU A 232 -12.48 -5.81 9.09
CA LEU A 232 -13.13 -7.12 9.15
C LEU A 232 -14.48 -7.13 8.41
N ALA A 233 -15.27 -6.06 8.55
CA ALA A 233 -16.54 -5.90 7.85
C ALA A 233 -16.35 -5.89 6.34
N TYR A 234 -15.34 -5.16 5.87
CA TYR A 234 -14.92 -5.16 4.47
C TYR A 234 -14.52 -6.56 4.00
N TYR A 235 -13.52 -7.17 4.65
CA TYR A 235 -12.94 -8.43 4.19
C TYR A 235 -13.91 -9.62 4.21
N LEU A 236 -14.88 -9.62 5.13
CA LEU A 236 -15.90 -10.66 5.25
C LEU A 236 -17.22 -10.32 4.56
N ASN A 237 -17.29 -9.20 3.80
CA ASN A 237 -18.53 -8.72 3.20
C ASN A 237 -19.70 -8.68 4.22
N ALA A 238 -19.40 -8.28 5.45
CA ALA A 238 -20.31 -8.45 6.59
C ALA A 238 -21.20 -7.23 6.79
N VAL A 239 -22.40 -7.47 7.30
CA VAL A 239 -23.27 -6.41 7.82
C VAL A 239 -22.89 -6.08 9.26
N VAL A 240 -22.74 -4.81 9.59
CA VAL A 240 -22.50 -4.32 10.95
C VAL A 240 -23.82 -3.87 11.56
N ILE A 241 -24.18 -4.45 12.71
CA ILE A 241 -25.45 -4.19 13.38
C ILE A 241 -25.25 -3.92 14.88
N PRO A 242 -26.19 -3.22 15.53
CA PRO A 242 -26.10 -3.02 16.98
C PRO A 242 -26.26 -4.35 17.72
N GLY A 243 -25.37 -4.59 18.68
CA GLY A 243 -25.40 -5.70 19.63
C GLY A 243 -24.92 -5.26 21.02
N GLU A 244 -25.20 -6.07 22.04
CA GLU A 244 -24.77 -5.75 23.43
C GLU A 244 -23.29 -6.04 23.68
N SER A 245 -22.74 -7.04 22.98
CA SER A 245 -21.35 -7.47 23.12
C SER A 245 -20.71 -7.66 21.74
N PRO A 246 -19.43 -7.29 21.55
CA PRO A 246 -18.73 -7.49 20.28
C PRO A 246 -18.63 -8.97 19.88
N ARG A 247 -19.24 -9.34 18.75
CA ARG A 247 -19.21 -10.72 18.23
C ARG A 247 -19.34 -10.78 16.71
N LEU A 248 -18.74 -11.81 16.12
CA LEU A 248 -18.96 -12.23 14.73
C LEU A 248 -19.99 -13.36 14.70
N VAL A 249 -20.99 -13.26 13.83
CA VAL A 249 -21.96 -14.32 13.54
C VAL A 249 -21.73 -14.77 12.11
N ALA A 250 -21.25 -16.00 11.94
CA ALA A 250 -21.03 -16.63 10.64
C ALA A 250 -21.86 -17.92 10.60
N GLY A 251 -22.95 -17.93 9.81
CA GLY A 251 -23.92 -19.04 9.84
C GLY A 251 -24.49 -19.26 11.25
N ASP A 252 -24.35 -20.49 11.76
CA ASP A 252 -24.81 -20.89 13.11
C ASP A 252 -23.79 -20.62 14.22
N SER A 253 -22.57 -20.18 13.87
CA SER A 253 -21.49 -19.96 14.83
C SER A 253 -21.46 -18.50 15.28
N THR A 254 -21.32 -18.31 16.58
CA THR A 254 -21.13 -17.00 17.21
C THR A 254 -19.77 -16.96 17.89
N ILE A 255 -18.94 -15.98 17.52
CA ILE A 255 -17.56 -15.87 17.97
C ILE A 255 -17.39 -14.52 18.69
N PRO A 256 -16.97 -14.49 19.96
CA PRO A 256 -16.66 -13.24 20.64
C PRO A 256 -15.44 -12.59 19.99
N LEU A 257 -15.57 -11.29 19.69
CA LEU A 257 -14.48 -10.49 19.12
C LEU A 257 -13.50 -10.01 20.19
N ASP A 258 -13.96 -9.83 21.42
CA ASP A 258 -13.10 -9.58 22.58
C ASP A 258 -13.06 -10.85 23.44
N ARG A 259 -11.85 -11.38 23.63
CA ARG A 259 -11.57 -12.57 24.44
C ARG A 259 -10.76 -12.26 25.70
N GLY A 260 -10.73 -10.99 26.12
CA GLY A 260 -9.98 -10.50 27.29
C GLY A 260 -8.71 -9.72 26.95
N GLU A 261 -8.35 -9.64 25.67
CA GLU A 261 -7.20 -8.88 25.15
C GLU A 261 -7.60 -7.50 24.59
N GLY A 262 -8.91 -7.18 24.58
CA GLY A 262 -9.46 -5.97 23.97
C GLY A 262 -10.03 -6.21 22.57
N LEU A 263 -10.99 -5.38 22.20
CA LEU A 263 -11.72 -5.51 20.94
C LEU A 263 -10.80 -5.35 19.73
N GLU A 264 -9.92 -4.35 19.74
CA GLU A 264 -9.09 -4.03 18.57
C GLU A 264 -8.10 -5.16 18.27
N HIS A 265 -7.50 -5.73 19.32
CA HIS A 265 -6.59 -6.86 19.18
C HIS A 265 -7.31 -8.12 18.70
N GLY A 266 -8.47 -8.44 19.26
CA GLY A 266 -9.23 -9.62 18.86
C GLY A 266 -9.77 -9.53 17.43
N VAL A 267 -10.18 -8.34 16.97
CA VAL A 267 -10.56 -8.10 15.57
C VAL A 267 -9.37 -8.20 14.63
N ALA A 268 -8.23 -7.60 14.99
CA ALA A 268 -7.00 -7.67 14.22
C ALA A 268 -6.52 -9.13 14.07
N ARG A 269 -6.48 -9.89 15.17
CA ARG A 269 -6.12 -11.31 15.19
C ARG A 269 -7.06 -12.12 14.29
N LEU A 270 -8.37 -11.89 14.38
CA LEU A 270 -9.36 -12.60 13.57
C LEU A 270 -9.21 -12.30 12.07
N LEU A 271 -8.97 -11.05 11.70
CA LEU A 271 -8.73 -10.65 10.31
C LEU A 271 -7.47 -11.34 9.77
N LYS A 272 -6.35 -11.25 10.49
CA LYS A 272 -5.08 -11.91 10.16
C LYS A 272 -5.27 -13.41 9.98
N HIS A 273 -5.97 -14.05 10.92
CA HIS A 273 -6.24 -15.49 10.90
C HIS A 273 -7.01 -15.92 9.64
N VAL A 274 -8.16 -15.29 9.38
CA VAL A 274 -8.97 -15.65 8.20
C VAL A 274 -8.22 -15.34 6.91
N PHE A 275 -7.50 -14.21 6.86
CA PHE A 275 -6.71 -13.82 5.68
C PHE A 275 -5.62 -14.84 5.35
N THR A 276 -4.82 -15.26 6.32
CA THR A 276 -3.74 -16.24 6.12
C THR A 276 -4.30 -17.58 5.66
N LEU A 277 -5.39 -18.07 6.28
CA LEU A 277 -6.00 -19.33 5.86
C LEU A 277 -6.72 -19.23 4.51
N ASP A 278 -7.26 -18.07 4.13
CA ASP A 278 -7.75 -17.84 2.77
C ASP A 278 -6.60 -17.88 1.75
N CYS A 279 -5.43 -17.30 2.07
CA CYS A 279 -4.23 -17.35 1.24
C CYS A 279 -3.71 -18.78 1.03
N ILE A 280 -3.80 -19.63 2.05
CA ILE A 280 -3.45 -21.06 1.96
C ILE A 280 -4.51 -21.81 1.15
N THR A 281 -5.80 -21.63 1.48
CA THR A 281 -6.90 -22.37 0.85
C THR A 281 -7.06 -22.04 -0.64
N ARG A 282 -6.78 -20.79 -1.06
CA ARG A 282 -6.85 -20.41 -2.48
C ARG A 282 -5.85 -21.13 -3.39
N THR A 283 -4.82 -21.79 -2.83
CA THR A 283 -3.86 -22.57 -3.64
C THR A 283 -4.52 -23.78 -4.32
N GLU A 284 -5.76 -24.12 -3.97
CA GLU A 284 -6.59 -25.13 -4.65
C GLU A 284 -7.29 -24.58 -5.91
N GLY A 285 -7.42 -23.26 -6.05
CA GLY A 285 -8.34 -22.61 -6.99
C GLY A 285 -7.70 -22.05 -8.26
N LEU A 286 -7.65 -20.72 -8.34
CA LEU A 286 -7.24 -20.00 -9.56
C LEU A 286 -5.79 -20.30 -9.98
N TYR A 287 -4.89 -20.40 -9.00
CA TYR A 287 -3.48 -20.65 -9.20
C TYR A 287 -3.01 -21.75 -8.24
N GLN A 288 -2.62 -22.90 -8.79
CA GLN A 288 -2.10 -24.04 -8.02
C GLN A 288 -0.57 -23.93 -7.96
N LEU A 289 -0.10 -23.03 -7.10
CA LEU A 289 1.32 -22.76 -6.88
C LEU A 289 1.74 -23.30 -5.52
N PRO A 290 2.97 -23.86 -5.38
CA PRO A 290 3.51 -24.27 -4.10
C PRO A 290 3.70 -23.03 -3.20
N LEU A 291 3.03 -23.02 -2.06
CA LEU A 291 3.06 -21.93 -1.10
C LEU A 291 3.78 -22.39 0.17
N GLY A 292 4.85 -21.69 0.57
CA GLY A 292 5.65 -22.05 1.74
C GLY A 292 4.82 -22.12 3.03
N GLU A 293 3.90 -21.17 3.22
CA GLU A 293 3.00 -21.12 4.38
C GLU A 293 2.04 -22.31 4.41
N ARG A 294 1.62 -22.82 3.25
CA ARG A 294 0.79 -24.04 3.17
C ARG A 294 1.59 -25.24 3.62
N THR A 295 2.78 -25.44 3.07
CA THR A 295 3.68 -26.55 3.44
C THR A 295 3.96 -26.56 4.93
N ALA A 296 4.34 -25.40 5.50
CA ALA A 296 4.61 -25.25 6.92
C ALA A 296 3.40 -25.58 7.80
N LEU A 297 2.18 -25.18 7.40
CA LEU A 297 0.97 -25.51 8.14
C LEU A 297 0.61 -27.01 8.04
N GLU A 298 0.69 -27.62 6.86
CA GLU A 298 0.40 -29.05 6.68
C GLU A 298 1.35 -29.94 7.50
N GLU A 299 2.64 -29.57 7.61
CA GLU A 299 3.60 -30.24 8.48
C GLU A 299 3.19 -30.21 9.96
N ARG A 300 2.71 -29.05 10.45
CA ARG A 300 2.24 -28.87 11.84
C ARG A 300 0.94 -29.60 12.14
N LEU A 301 0.05 -29.69 11.15
CA LEU A 301 -1.28 -30.29 11.29
C LEU A 301 -1.27 -31.82 11.26
N SER A 302 -0.21 -32.43 10.72
CA SER A 302 -0.08 -33.85 10.43
C SER A 302 -0.48 -34.80 11.58
N ASP A 303 -0.44 -34.34 12.83
CA ASP A 303 -0.79 -35.14 14.02
C ASP A 303 -2.10 -34.73 14.74
N THR A 304 -2.78 -33.63 14.39
CA THR A 304 -3.87 -33.05 15.23
C THR A 304 -5.19 -32.76 14.51
N ILE A 305 -5.17 -32.22 13.29
CA ILE A 305 -6.39 -31.83 12.54
C ILE A 305 -6.15 -32.07 11.04
N ALA A 306 -6.91 -32.97 10.42
CA ALA A 306 -6.86 -33.15 8.97
C ALA A 306 -7.80 -32.13 8.30
N ILE A 307 -7.23 -31.11 7.66
CA ILE A 307 -7.98 -30.11 6.87
C ILE A 307 -7.92 -30.51 5.39
N ASP A 308 -9.09 -30.70 4.79
CA ASP A 308 -9.21 -30.87 3.34
C ASP A 308 -9.41 -29.49 2.71
N PHE A 309 -8.31 -28.88 2.27
CA PHE A 309 -8.32 -27.55 1.63
C PHE A 309 -9.12 -27.53 0.33
N ALA A 310 -9.12 -28.61 -0.45
CA ALA A 310 -9.90 -28.71 -1.68
C ALA A 310 -11.41 -28.66 -1.39
N THR A 311 -11.86 -29.41 -0.38
CA THR A 311 -13.26 -29.33 0.07
C THR A 311 -13.57 -27.96 0.69
N LEU A 312 -12.63 -27.37 1.43
CA LEU A 312 -12.80 -26.07 2.08
C LEU A 312 -12.91 -24.92 1.08
N HIS A 313 -12.14 -24.96 -0.01
CA HIS A 313 -12.17 -24.02 -1.12
C HIS A 313 -13.59 -23.86 -1.70
N GLU A 314 -14.31 -24.97 -1.86
CA GLU A 314 -15.68 -25.00 -2.43
C GLU A 314 -16.79 -24.56 -1.45
N ARG A 315 -16.46 -24.29 -0.18
CA ARG A 315 -17.47 -23.89 0.83
C ARG A 315 -17.81 -22.41 0.72
N SER A 316 -19.03 -22.07 1.15
CA SER A 316 -19.44 -20.67 1.32
C SER A 316 -18.56 -19.95 2.35
N LEU A 317 -18.41 -18.62 2.22
CA LEU A 317 -17.67 -17.76 3.14
C LEU A 317 -17.91 -18.07 4.62
N ALA A 318 -19.17 -18.13 5.05
CA ALA A 318 -19.51 -18.39 6.46
C ALA A 318 -19.00 -19.77 6.93
N LYS A 319 -19.03 -20.78 6.06
CA LYS A 319 -18.53 -22.13 6.36
C LYS A 319 -17.00 -22.20 6.32
N GLN A 320 -16.35 -21.42 5.46
CA GLN A 320 -14.89 -21.27 5.49
C GLN A 320 -14.44 -20.66 6.82
N VAL A 321 -15.02 -19.53 7.21
CA VAL A 321 -14.72 -18.86 8.49
C VAL A 321 -14.96 -19.79 9.69
N GLN A 322 -16.02 -20.60 9.67
CA GLN A 322 -16.27 -21.58 10.73
C GLN A 322 -15.15 -22.62 10.86
N GLU A 323 -14.69 -23.18 9.73
CA GLU A 323 -13.64 -24.19 9.70
C GLU A 323 -12.28 -23.59 10.08
N TYR A 324 -11.96 -22.40 9.54
CA TYR A 324 -10.73 -21.68 9.87
C TYR A 324 -10.57 -21.46 11.37
N LEU A 325 -11.66 -21.14 12.06
CA LEU A 325 -11.63 -20.91 13.51
C LEU A 325 -11.51 -22.18 14.35
N SER A 326 -11.55 -23.36 13.74
CA SER A 326 -11.15 -24.61 14.39
C SER A 326 -9.64 -24.78 14.45
N VAL A 327 -8.88 -24.07 13.61
CA VAL A 327 -7.42 -24.03 13.63
C VAL A 327 -6.97 -23.09 14.75
N PRO A 328 -6.13 -23.53 15.70
CA PRO A 328 -5.55 -22.63 16.70
C PRO A 328 -4.68 -21.55 16.04
N PHE A 329 -4.80 -20.30 16.47
CA PHE A 329 -4.03 -19.19 15.91
C PHE A 329 -2.52 -19.39 16.08
N ASP A 330 -2.09 -19.97 17.20
CA ASP A 330 -0.68 -20.26 17.51
C ASP A 330 -0.01 -21.17 16.45
N LEU A 331 -0.78 -21.95 15.67
CA LEU A 331 -0.24 -22.78 14.59
C LEU A 331 0.08 -21.99 13.32
N ILE A 332 -0.43 -20.77 13.19
CA ILE A 332 -0.25 -19.92 12.00
C ILE A 332 0.37 -18.56 12.33
N GLU A 333 0.63 -18.26 13.60
CA GLU A 333 1.00 -16.91 14.06
C GLU A 333 2.25 -16.37 13.33
N ASP A 334 3.27 -17.20 13.16
CA ASP A 334 4.50 -16.93 12.41
C ASP A 334 4.34 -17.03 10.89
N LEU A 335 3.24 -17.63 10.40
CA LEU A 335 2.86 -17.64 8.99
C LEU A 335 2.03 -16.41 8.59
N VAL A 336 1.62 -15.59 9.57
CA VAL A 336 0.91 -14.34 9.29
C VAL A 336 1.93 -13.33 8.75
N PRO A 337 1.73 -12.78 7.53
CA PRO A 337 2.63 -11.77 7.00
C PRO A 337 2.62 -10.53 7.91
N ARG A 338 3.76 -9.84 8.01
CA ARG A 338 3.84 -8.59 8.78
C ARG A 338 2.79 -7.62 8.25
N TRP A 339 1.96 -7.10 9.15
CA TRP A 339 0.78 -6.36 8.72
C TRP A 339 1.18 -5.00 8.10
N PRO A 340 0.56 -4.57 6.99
CA PRO A 340 1.04 -3.39 6.27
C PRO A 340 0.82 -2.09 7.04
N VAL A 341 -0.32 -1.94 7.72
CA VAL A 341 -0.71 -0.67 8.36
C VAL A 341 -1.46 -0.89 9.67
N THR A 342 -1.13 -0.12 10.70
CA THR A 342 -1.99 0.12 11.87
C THR A 342 -2.38 1.59 11.92
N ALA A 343 -3.67 1.89 12.09
CA ALA A 343 -4.19 3.24 12.26
C ALA A 343 -4.62 3.49 13.70
N ASP A 344 -4.00 4.46 14.36
CA ASP A 344 -4.41 4.94 15.66
C ASP A 344 -5.37 6.11 15.47
N VAL A 345 -6.63 5.91 15.81
CA VAL A 345 -7.73 6.79 15.42
C VAL A 345 -8.48 7.28 16.64
N ARG A 346 -8.67 8.59 16.75
CA ARG A 346 -9.63 9.12 17.73
C ARG A 346 -11.05 8.81 17.24
N PRO A 347 -11.93 8.20 18.06
CA PRO A 347 -13.25 7.75 17.64
C PRO A 347 -14.26 8.90 17.51
N VAL A 348 -13.98 9.84 16.60
CA VAL A 348 -14.82 11.00 16.28
C VAL A 348 -15.06 11.08 14.77
N GLY A 349 -16.17 11.71 14.38
CA GLY A 349 -16.64 11.76 13.00
C GLY A 349 -15.63 12.30 11.99
N ASN A 350 -14.78 13.25 12.40
CA ASN A 350 -13.77 13.88 11.51
C ASN A 350 -12.83 12.88 10.83
N TYR A 351 -12.59 11.71 11.43
CA TYR A 351 -11.71 10.69 10.88
C TYR A 351 -12.44 9.60 10.08
N LEU A 352 -13.78 9.63 9.99
CA LEU A 352 -14.57 8.69 9.17
C LEU A 352 -14.09 8.64 7.71
N PRO A 353 -13.82 9.77 7.03
CA PRO A 353 -13.40 9.73 5.62
C PRO A 353 -12.07 9.02 5.36
N TYR A 354 -11.24 8.81 6.39
CA TYR A 354 -9.97 8.09 6.27
C TYR A 354 -10.14 6.56 6.29
N LEU A 355 -11.24 6.05 6.87
CA LEU A 355 -11.42 4.61 7.08
C LEU A 355 -11.38 3.79 5.79
N PRO A 356 -12.01 4.20 4.66
CA PRO A 356 -11.92 3.46 3.41
C PRO A 356 -10.48 3.22 2.94
N PHE A 357 -9.58 4.19 3.14
CA PHE A 357 -8.17 4.06 2.75
C PHE A 357 -7.39 3.09 3.64
N VAL A 358 -7.64 3.12 4.95
CA VAL A 358 -7.07 2.14 5.90
C VAL A 358 -7.57 0.74 5.57
N VAL A 359 -8.86 0.61 5.30
CA VAL A 359 -9.52 -0.66 4.97
C VAL A 359 -9.03 -1.23 3.63
N ALA A 360 -8.77 -0.38 2.63
CA ALA A 360 -8.24 -0.80 1.33
C ALA A 360 -6.89 -1.54 1.45
N SER A 361 -6.04 -1.14 2.40
CA SER A 361 -4.78 -1.82 2.72
C SER A 361 -4.93 -2.96 3.73
N LEU A 362 -6.16 -3.32 4.10
CA LEU A 362 -6.50 -4.20 5.22
C LEU A 362 -5.94 -3.72 6.57
N GLY A 363 -5.62 -2.43 6.73
CA GLY A 363 -5.00 -1.89 7.93
C GLY A 363 -5.86 -2.12 9.18
N THR A 364 -5.23 -2.43 10.31
CA THR A 364 -5.91 -2.54 11.61
C THR A 364 -6.24 -1.16 12.14
N ILE A 365 -7.30 -1.03 12.93
CA ILE A 365 -7.71 0.23 13.54
C ILE A 365 -7.73 0.08 15.05
N ARG A 366 -6.95 0.92 15.74
CA ARG A 366 -6.90 1.04 17.20
C ARG A 366 -7.54 2.35 17.62
N CYS A 367 -8.49 2.32 18.55
CA CYS A 367 -9.12 3.54 19.02
C CYS A 367 -8.27 4.17 20.12
N LEU A 368 -7.89 5.43 19.92
CA LEU A 368 -7.20 6.21 20.94
C LEU A 368 -8.19 6.66 22.02
N PRO A 369 -7.80 6.65 23.30
CA PRO A 369 -8.62 7.21 24.37
C PRO A 369 -8.87 8.70 24.10
N MET A 370 -10.05 9.19 24.50
CA MET A 370 -10.45 10.59 24.29
C MET A 370 -9.49 11.59 24.97
N SER A 371 -8.80 11.15 26.02
CA SER A 371 -7.65 11.83 26.60
C SER A 371 -6.40 11.00 26.34
N CYS A 372 -5.50 11.49 25.48
CA CYS A 372 -4.12 11.00 25.44
C CYS A 372 -3.29 11.88 26.39
N PRO A 373 -2.85 11.37 27.55
CA PRO A 373 -1.81 12.06 28.30
C PRO A 373 -0.59 12.17 27.40
N TRP A 374 0.04 13.35 27.36
CA TRP A 374 1.37 13.48 26.77
C TRP A 374 2.29 12.51 27.52
N SER A 375 2.83 11.56 26.77
CA SER A 375 3.88 10.66 27.25
C SER A 375 5.16 11.15 26.59
N PRO A 376 6.24 11.39 27.34
CA PRO A 376 7.52 11.70 26.73
C PRO A 376 7.94 10.55 25.78
N PRO A 377 8.79 10.84 24.78
CA PRO A 377 9.44 9.81 23.98
C PRO A 377 10.07 8.71 24.85
N SER A 378 10.18 7.50 24.32
CA SER A 378 10.64 6.29 25.01
C SER A 378 11.93 6.44 25.85
N ASP A 379 12.19 5.47 26.73
CA ASP A 379 13.25 5.38 27.76
C ASP A 379 14.72 5.57 27.30
N SER A 380 15.01 6.00 26.07
CA SER A 380 16.37 6.40 25.68
C SER A 380 16.69 7.80 26.24
N PRO A 381 17.65 7.91 27.17
CA PRO A 381 18.08 9.20 27.70
C PRO A 381 18.71 10.10 26.61
N GLU A 382 19.17 9.53 25.49
CA GLU A 382 19.67 10.32 24.35
C GLU A 382 18.54 11.04 23.61
N ILE A 383 17.40 10.37 23.38
CA ILE A 383 16.23 10.96 22.72
C ILE A 383 15.57 12.00 23.63
N GLU A 384 15.42 11.72 24.93
CA GLU A 384 14.89 12.69 25.89
C GLU A 384 15.76 13.95 26.03
N ALA A 385 17.08 13.78 26.15
CA ALA A 385 18.00 14.92 26.29
C ALA A 385 17.96 15.82 25.04
N PHE A 386 17.76 15.21 23.87
CA PHE A 386 17.62 15.90 22.60
C PHE A 386 16.35 16.77 22.53
N TYR A 387 15.20 16.23 22.94
CA TYR A 387 13.94 16.98 22.95
C TYR A 387 13.90 18.05 24.06
N ARG A 388 14.49 17.79 25.24
CA ARG A 388 14.61 18.84 26.27
C ARG A 388 15.47 20.02 25.82
N ALA A 389 16.53 19.78 25.03
CA ALA A 389 17.32 20.85 24.42
C ALA A 389 16.51 21.65 23.38
N ALA A 390 15.61 20.97 22.65
CA ALA A 390 14.70 21.57 21.69
C ALA A 390 13.62 22.47 22.34
N ASP A 391 13.04 22.06 23.48
CA ASP A 391 12.10 22.88 24.26
C ASP A 391 12.78 24.09 24.92
N HIS A 392 14.03 23.94 25.35
CA HIS A 392 14.79 25.05 25.93
C HIS A 392 15.14 26.13 24.90
N ALA A 393 15.38 25.79 23.63
CA ALA A 393 15.64 26.77 22.57
C ALA A 393 14.43 27.69 22.31
N THR A 394 13.21 27.15 22.34
CA THR A 394 11.96 27.93 22.16
C THR A 394 11.64 28.84 23.35
N SER A 395 12.26 28.60 24.51
CA SER A 395 12.11 29.45 25.70
C SER A 395 13.15 30.57 25.83
N CYS A 396 14.15 30.62 24.94
CA CYS A 396 15.30 31.54 25.05
C CYS A 396 15.18 32.82 24.22
N GLU A 397 14.07 33.07 23.52
CA GLU A 397 13.92 34.25 22.65
C GLU A 397 13.30 35.49 23.31
N ASP A 398 13.05 35.49 24.62
CA ASP A 398 12.51 36.67 25.32
C ASP A 398 13.41 37.20 26.47
N GLU A 399 14.74 37.15 26.31
CA GLU A 399 15.66 37.87 27.19
C GLU A 399 16.81 38.56 26.44
N THR A 400 16.49 39.54 25.58
CA THR A 400 17.43 40.61 25.25
C THR A 400 16.80 41.99 25.34
N ARG A 401 16.36 42.37 26.55
CA ARG A 401 16.27 43.79 26.89
C ARG A 401 16.47 44.09 28.38
N SER A 402 17.66 44.63 28.67
CA SER A 402 18.02 45.52 29.80
C SER A 402 18.57 44.90 31.10
N GLY A 403 19.88 45.12 31.32
CA GLY A 403 20.37 45.87 32.48
C GLY A 403 20.54 45.18 33.84
N THR A 404 21.78 44.76 34.13
CA THR A 404 22.50 44.79 35.44
C THR A 404 21.85 44.22 36.72
N GLY A 405 22.50 43.19 37.31
CA GLY A 405 22.58 43.00 38.76
C GLY A 405 22.28 41.58 39.30
N GLU A 406 23.35 40.87 39.71
CA GLU A 406 23.52 39.78 40.71
C GLU A 406 22.44 38.68 40.98
N PRO A 407 22.85 37.42 41.27
CA PRO A 407 21.92 36.30 41.43
C PRO A 407 21.43 36.13 42.87
N LEU A 408 20.11 35.93 43.06
CA LEU A 408 19.57 35.42 44.33
C LEU A 408 18.48 34.37 44.08
N VAL A 409 18.72 33.19 44.65
CA VAL A 409 17.84 32.03 44.76
C VAL A 409 16.50 32.39 45.41
N ARG A 410 15.36 32.01 44.81
CA ARG A 410 14.14 31.69 45.56
C ARG A 410 13.09 30.90 44.77
N SER A 411 12.71 29.78 45.37
CA SER A 411 11.58 28.91 45.05
C SER A 411 10.23 29.60 45.27
N GLY A 412 9.28 29.39 44.37
CA GLY A 412 7.88 29.78 44.57
C GLY A 412 6.98 29.35 43.41
N SER A 413 6.09 28.38 43.64
CA SER A 413 4.97 28.05 42.75
C SER A 413 3.95 29.20 42.72
N PRO A 414 3.24 29.40 41.59
CA PRO A 414 1.91 29.96 41.66
C PRO A 414 0.88 29.12 40.89
N THR A 415 -0.08 28.59 41.63
CA THR A 415 -1.44 28.28 41.17
C THR A 415 -2.15 29.60 40.88
N ARG A 416 -2.72 29.76 39.68
CA ARG A 416 -3.96 30.52 39.48
C ARG A 416 -4.57 30.30 38.09
N SER A 417 -5.85 29.95 38.11
CA SER A 417 -6.78 29.81 37.01
C SER A 417 -7.21 31.15 36.42
N SER A 418 -7.35 31.20 35.10
CA SER A 418 -8.20 32.17 34.39
C SER A 418 -8.67 31.55 33.07
N GLU A 419 -9.99 31.40 32.95
CA GLU A 419 -10.71 31.00 31.75
C GLU A 419 -10.72 32.12 30.70
N ASN A 420 -10.86 31.70 29.44
CA ASN A 420 -11.15 32.49 28.24
C ASN A 420 -10.04 33.41 27.70
N SER A 421 -9.12 32.78 26.96
CA SER A 421 -8.64 33.30 25.69
C SER A 421 -8.34 32.11 24.78
N PHE A 422 -8.97 32.07 23.60
CA PHE A 422 -8.61 31.17 22.50
C PHE A 422 -7.22 31.62 22.02
N ASP A 423 -6.18 31.03 22.60
CA ASP A 423 -4.79 31.41 22.36
C ASP A 423 -4.16 30.46 21.34
N SER A 424 -3.89 31.00 20.15
CA SER A 424 -3.45 30.32 18.92
C SER A 424 -1.96 29.92 18.96
N ALA A 425 -1.45 29.47 20.10
CA ALA A 425 -0.01 29.20 20.30
C ALA A 425 0.30 27.88 21.04
N ARG A 426 -0.59 26.86 20.99
CA ARG A 426 -0.39 25.55 21.66
C ARG A 426 -0.30 24.33 20.73
N SER A 427 0.03 24.46 19.44
CA SER A 427 -0.43 23.47 18.44
C SER A 427 0.61 22.54 17.76
N SER A 428 1.75 22.22 18.37
CA SER A 428 2.63 21.14 17.86
C SER A 428 3.05 20.17 18.96
N VAL A 429 2.05 19.51 19.57
CA VAL A 429 2.34 18.41 20.48
C VAL A 429 2.80 17.20 19.67
N ILE A 430 4.05 16.81 19.88
CA ILE A 430 4.61 15.55 19.40
C ILE A 430 4.16 14.44 20.36
N HIS A 431 3.61 13.37 19.80
CA HIS A 431 3.13 12.21 20.52
C HIS A 431 3.98 10.99 20.20
N SER A 432 4.23 10.15 21.19
CA SER A 432 4.74 8.79 20.97
C SER A 432 3.56 7.84 20.79
N PRO A 433 3.31 7.34 19.57
CA PRO A 433 2.25 6.38 19.34
C PRO A 433 2.51 5.08 20.12
N PRO A 434 1.48 4.32 20.48
CA PRO A 434 1.67 2.97 21.02
C PRO A 434 2.43 2.12 20.01
N SER A 435 3.36 1.28 20.48
CA SER A 435 4.13 0.40 19.59
C SER A 435 3.22 -0.47 18.71
N SER A 436 3.67 -0.75 17.51
CA SER A 436 2.96 -1.54 16.52
C SER A 436 3.96 -2.44 15.79
N GLU A 437 3.53 -3.64 15.44
CA GLU A 437 4.32 -4.56 14.61
C GLU A 437 4.07 -4.35 13.11
N SER A 438 3.18 -3.42 12.74
CA SER A 438 2.96 -3.08 11.34
C SER A 438 4.13 -2.33 10.73
N ILE A 439 4.27 -2.39 9.41
CA ILE A 439 5.27 -1.63 8.65
C ILE A 439 4.98 -0.13 8.71
N ALA A 440 3.71 0.26 8.62
CA ALA A 440 3.30 1.66 8.72
C ALA A 440 2.34 1.89 9.89
N GLN A 441 2.43 3.09 10.46
CA GLN A 441 1.53 3.55 11.51
C GLN A 441 0.93 4.91 11.16
N LEU A 442 -0.40 5.02 11.16
CA LEU A 442 -1.13 6.25 10.86
C LEU A 442 -1.65 6.90 12.14
N TRP A 443 -1.41 8.20 12.31
CA TRP A 443 -1.89 8.97 13.45
C TRP A 443 -3.09 9.86 13.07
N LEU A 444 -4.29 9.33 13.27
CA LEU A 444 -5.56 9.99 13.04
C LEU A 444 -6.09 10.63 14.33
N ALA A 445 -5.31 11.56 14.87
CA ALA A 445 -5.63 12.41 16.00
C ALA A 445 -4.93 13.78 15.84
N ASP A 446 -5.15 14.72 16.76
CA ASP A 446 -4.42 15.98 16.81
C ASP A 446 -2.91 15.75 17.10
N GLY A 447 -2.07 16.74 16.77
CA GLY A 447 -0.62 16.65 16.93
C GLY A 447 0.07 15.76 15.89
N TYR A 448 1.34 15.43 16.14
CA TYR A 448 2.22 14.69 15.22
C TYR A 448 2.79 13.42 15.87
N PRO A 449 2.87 12.29 15.15
CA PRO A 449 3.47 11.07 15.67
C PRO A 449 5.00 11.09 15.54
N MET A 450 5.69 10.63 16.58
CA MET A 450 7.03 10.07 16.46
C MET A 450 6.99 8.83 15.56
N GLN A 451 7.91 8.73 14.60
CA GLN A 451 8.13 7.53 13.77
C GLN A 451 6.84 6.99 13.12
N GLY A 452 6.01 7.90 12.61
CA GLY A 452 4.73 7.52 12.02
C GLY A 452 4.31 8.47 10.92
N THR A 453 3.09 8.29 10.47
CA THR A 453 2.50 9.13 9.42
C THR A 453 1.44 10.04 10.00
N LYS A 454 1.51 11.33 9.67
CA LYS A 454 0.40 12.27 9.81
C LYS A 454 -0.40 12.31 8.48
N PRO A 455 -1.51 11.57 8.38
CA PRO A 455 -2.30 11.51 7.16
C PRO A 455 -3.06 12.81 6.91
N ILE A 456 -3.18 13.19 5.63
CA ILE A 456 -3.99 14.31 5.16
C ILE A 456 -4.97 13.77 4.12
N LEU A 457 -6.26 14.00 4.32
CA LEU A 457 -7.31 13.35 3.52
C LEU A 457 -7.17 13.64 2.02
N SER A 458 -6.97 14.92 1.65
CA SER A 458 -6.79 15.32 0.25
C SER A 458 -5.57 14.64 -0.39
N ALA A 459 -4.56 14.28 0.39
CA ALA A 459 -3.38 13.59 -0.10
C ALA A 459 -3.69 12.13 -0.48
N PHE A 460 -4.54 11.47 0.30
CA PHE A 460 -5.09 10.15 -0.04
C PHE A 460 -6.01 10.22 -1.27
N GLU A 461 -6.81 11.28 -1.42
CA GLU A 461 -7.68 11.45 -2.60
C GLU A 461 -6.86 11.65 -3.89
N ARG A 462 -5.80 12.47 -3.84
CA ARG A 462 -4.88 12.69 -4.97
C ARG A 462 -4.13 11.42 -5.42
N ARG A 463 -4.20 10.32 -4.66
CA ARG A 463 -3.58 9.05 -5.09
C ARG A 463 -4.19 8.51 -6.38
N PHE A 464 -5.46 8.84 -6.64
CA PHE A 464 -6.23 8.39 -7.80
C PHE A 464 -6.01 9.25 -9.04
N ASP A 465 -5.32 10.38 -8.92
CA ASP A 465 -5.00 11.24 -10.06
C ASP A 465 -4.10 10.47 -11.05
N GLN A 466 -4.49 10.49 -12.32
CA GLN A 466 -3.75 9.80 -13.38
C GLN A 466 -2.35 10.41 -13.55
N VAL A 467 -1.32 9.56 -13.53
CA VAL A 467 0.05 9.95 -13.88
C VAL A 467 0.21 9.75 -15.38
N THR A 468 0.38 10.84 -16.12
CA THR A 468 0.55 10.83 -17.58
C THR A 468 2.02 10.76 -18.03
N ALA A 469 2.97 10.99 -17.10
CA ALA A 469 4.39 10.98 -17.40
C ALA A 469 4.92 9.57 -17.67
N THR A 470 5.78 9.46 -18.70
CA THR A 470 6.46 8.22 -19.09
C THR A 470 7.85 8.08 -18.45
N GLU A 471 8.46 9.20 -18.10
CA GLU A 471 9.76 9.31 -17.42
C GLU A 471 9.53 9.89 -16.02
N TYR A 472 10.37 9.51 -15.06
CA TYR A 472 10.24 9.99 -13.68
C TYR A 472 11.11 11.23 -13.48
N GLU A 473 10.49 12.36 -13.16
CA GLU A 473 11.18 13.64 -13.00
C GLU A 473 11.55 13.88 -11.53
N VAL A 474 12.85 13.99 -11.25
CA VAL A 474 13.37 14.19 -9.89
C VAL A 474 14.17 15.49 -9.83
N ALA A 475 13.79 16.40 -8.94
CA ALA A 475 14.58 17.59 -8.63
C ALA A 475 15.36 17.40 -7.33
N VAL A 476 16.68 17.58 -7.38
CA VAL A 476 17.55 17.62 -6.19
C VAL A 476 18.00 19.06 -5.98
N ILE A 477 17.68 19.61 -4.81
CA ILE A 477 17.96 21.01 -4.45
C ILE A 477 19.00 21.03 -3.34
N SER A 478 20.12 21.72 -3.56
CA SER A 478 21.16 21.95 -2.56
C SER A 478 21.31 23.45 -2.28
N ASN A 479 20.73 23.91 -1.17
CA ASN A 479 20.79 25.32 -0.76
C ASN A 479 21.79 25.58 0.37
N ASP A 480 22.41 24.54 0.94
CA ASP A 480 23.53 24.67 1.88
C ASP A 480 24.84 24.13 1.28
N VAL A 481 25.79 25.03 1.02
CA VAL A 481 27.13 24.74 0.52
C VAL A 481 27.88 23.73 1.41
N ARG A 482 27.55 23.65 2.71
CA ARG A 482 28.16 22.69 3.65
C ARG A 482 27.62 21.28 3.49
N MET A 483 26.54 21.10 2.74
CA MET A 483 25.94 19.81 2.41
C MET A 483 26.19 19.42 0.93
N GLU A 484 27.16 20.05 0.25
CA GLU A 484 27.63 19.67 -1.10
C GLU A 484 27.99 18.18 -1.23
N ALA A 485 28.39 17.53 -0.12
CA ALA A 485 28.66 16.09 -0.12
C ALA A 485 27.42 15.25 -0.47
N GLU A 486 26.21 15.80 -0.36
CA GLU A 486 24.95 15.17 -0.76
C GLU A 486 24.57 15.47 -2.21
N SER A 487 25.33 16.31 -2.92
CA SER A 487 25.12 16.57 -4.36
C SER A 487 25.32 15.31 -5.23
N ASP A 488 25.94 14.25 -4.71
CA ASP A 488 26.03 12.94 -5.36
C ASP A 488 24.72 12.12 -5.28
N VAL A 489 23.73 12.53 -4.48
CA VAL A 489 22.41 11.89 -4.42
C VAL A 489 21.72 11.90 -5.78
N ALA A 490 21.99 12.91 -6.61
CA ALA A 490 21.51 12.94 -7.99
C ALA A 490 21.98 11.73 -8.81
N GLU A 491 23.22 11.27 -8.60
CA GLU A 491 23.74 10.07 -9.27
C GLU A 491 23.00 8.80 -8.82
N LEU A 492 22.44 8.76 -7.60
CA LEU A 492 21.73 7.60 -7.06
C LEU A 492 20.34 7.40 -7.69
N TYR A 493 19.70 8.47 -8.16
CA TYR A 493 18.42 8.35 -8.88
C TYR A 493 18.64 7.88 -10.33
N GLY A 494 19.71 8.29 -11.01
CA GLY A 494 19.96 7.99 -12.43
C GLY A 494 20.63 6.63 -12.76
N GLN A 495 20.73 5.71 -11.79
CA GLN A 495 21.63 4.54 -11.88
C GLN A 495 21.00 3.22 -12.39
N ARG A 496 19.81 3.24 -13.02
CA ARG A 496 19.10 2.02 -13.46
C ARG A 496 19.11 1.89 -14.99
N GLU A 497 19.46 0.72 -15.51
CA GLU A 497 19.45 0.44 -16.97
C GLU A 497 18.04 0.27 -17.57
N GLN A 498 17.01 0.13 -16.73
CA GLN A 498 15.64 -0.23 -17.15
C GLN A 498 14.62 0.93 -17.04
N MET A 499 15.00 2.07 -16.47
CA MET A 499 14.11 3.22 -16.30
C MET A 499 14.86 4.54 -16.45
N ASP A 500 14.32 5.43 -17.28
CA ASP A 500 14.88 6.76 -17.52
C ASP A 500 14.35 7.71 -16.44
N PHE A 501 15.21 8.09 -15.49
CA PHE A 501 14.98 9.22 -14.60
C PHE A 501 15.56 10.48 -15.23
N GLU A 502 14.76 11.53 -15.32
CA GLU A 502 15.28 12.87 -15.59
C GLU A 502 15.59 13.53 -14.25
N VAL A 503 16.88 13.58 -13.91
CA VAL A 503 17.34 14.19 -12.66
C VAL A 503 17.81 15.61 -12.93
N THR A 504 17.11 16.58 -12.34
CA THR A 504 17.47 18.00 -12.39
C THR A 504 18.13 18.43 -11.08
N ILE A 505 19.35 18.94 -11.16
CA ILE A 505 20.07 19.49 -10.00
C ILE A 505 19.94 21.01 -10.01
N ARG A 506 19.60 21.57 -8.85
CA ARG A 506 19.53 23.02 -8.61
C ARG A 506 20.30 23.35 -7.34
N GLU A 507 21.09 24.41 -7.39
CA GLU A 507 21.89 24.87 -6.27
C GLU A 507 21.58 26.32 -5.95
N GLN A 508 21.59 26.68 -4.67
CA GLN A 508 21.45 28.06 -4.18
C GLN A 508 20.24 28.80 -4.78
N LEU A 509 19.06 28.16 -4.78
CA LEU A 509 17.85 28.76 -5.32
C LEU A 509 17.38 29.97 -4.49
N SER A 510 16.89 31.00 -5.18
CA SER A 510 16.16 32.10 -4.54
C SER A 510 14.75 31.66 -4.10
N CYS A 511 14.10 32.46 -3.25
CA CYS A 511 12.70 32.26 -2.85
C CYS A 511 11.74 32.28 -4.06
N ALA A 512 12.09 33.01 -5.11
CA ALA A 512 11.30 33.06 -6.34
C ALA A 512 11.44 31.74 -7.13
N ASP A 513 12.68 31.29 -7.34
CA ASP A 513 12.97 30.08 -8.12
C ASP A 513 12.48 28.83 -7.41
N LEU A 514 12.65 28.73 -6.08
CA LEU A 514 12.15 27.59 -5.31
C LEU A 514 10.61 27.52 -5.33
N ARG A 515 9.93 28.67 -5.33
CA ARG A 515 8.47 28.74 -5.49
C ARG A 515 8.03 28.28 -6.88
N GLU A 516 8.75 28.69 -7.92
CA GLU A 516 8.48 28.25 -9.29
C GLU A 516 8.67 26.74 -9.43
N LEU A 517 9.75 26.18 -8.85
CA LEU A 517 10.03 24.75 -8.86
C LEU A 517 8.90 23.93 -8.22
N PHE A 518 8.36 24.34 -7.07
CA PHE A 518 7.22 23.63 -6.46
C PHE A 518 5.93 23.74 -7.30
N ALA A 519 5.81 24.75 -8.17
CA ALA A 519 4.70 24.89 -9.10
C ALA A 519 4.91 24.08 -10.41
N GLU A 520 6.10 23.55 -10.66
CA GLU A 520 6.38 22.60 -11.73
C GLU A 520 6.01 21.15 -11.33
N GLU A 521 5.79 20.30 -12.33
CA GLU A 521 5.36 18.90 -12.15
C GLU A 521 6.56 17.96 -11.96
N TYR A 522 7.10 17.89 -10.74
CA TYR A 522 8.11 16.86 -10.38
C TYR A 522 7.45 15.65 -9.68
N ASP A 523 7.91 14.44 -10.00
CA ASP A 523 7.51 13.23 -9.25
C ASP A 523 8.11 13.23 -7.83
N LEU A 524 9.33 13.74 -7.70
CA LEU A 524 10.04 13.83 -6.43
C LEU A 524 10.90 15.09 -6.34
N VAL A 525 10.75 15.85 -5.26
CA VAL A 525 11.69 16.92 -4.87
C VAL A 525 12.48 16.49 -3.63
N HIS A 526 13.80 16.36 -3.76
CA HIS A 526 14.69 16.14 -2.62
C HIS A 526 15.37 17.46 -2.26
N TYR A 527 14.93 18.07 -1.17
CA TYR A 527 15.48 19.32 -0.66
C TYR A 527 16.53 19.03 0.43
N VAL A 528 17.74 19.52 0.19
CA VAL A 528 18.89 19.45 1.10
C VAL A 528 19.28 20.87 1.53
N GLY A 529 19.04 21.18 2.80
CA GLY A 529 19.29 22.50 3.35
C GLY A 529 18.61 22.72 4.71
N HIS A 530 18.72 23.94 5.24
CA HIS A 530 18.03 24.27 6.48
C HIS A 530 16.53 24.48 6.26
N VAL A 531 15.74 23.89 7.15
CA VAL A 531 14.30 24.12 7.25
C VAL A 531 14.04 24.51 8.71
N ASP A 532 13.12 25.43 8.93
CA ASP A 532 12.62 25.76 10.25
C ASP A 532 11.16 26.26 10.16
N ALA A 533 10.68 26.90 11.23
CA ALA A 533 9.32 27.45 11.27
C ALA A 533 9.09 28.58 10.26
N ASP A 534 10.14 29.34 9.90
CA ASP A 534 10.08 30.47 8.98
C ASP A 534 10.11 30.03 7.51
N GLY A 535 10.56 28.80 7.21
CA GLY A 535 10.43 28.22 5.88
C GLY A 535 11.54 27.25 5.47
N LEU A 536 11.69 27.08 4.15
CA LEU A 536 12.84 26.45 3.52
C LEU A 536 13.89 27.52 3.19
N GLN A 537 15.15 27.28 3.55
CA GLN A 537 16.23 28.23 3.29
C GLN A 537 16.49 28.43 1.78
N CYS A 538 16.63 29.68 1.38
CA CYS A 538 16.99 30.12 0.04
C CYS A 538 18.22 31.03 0.08
N GLU A 539 18.79 31.34 -1.09
CA GLU A 539 19.93 32.28 -1.20
C GLU A 539 19.57 33.68 -0.65
N ASP A 540 18.33 34.12 -0.86
CA ASP A 540 17.84 35.47 -0.55
C ASP A 540 16.87 35.53 0.65
N GLY A 541 16.70 34.44 1.41
CA GLY A 541 15.83 34.41 2.58
C GLY A 541 15.24 33.04 2.90
N TRP A 542 13.98 33.03 3.35
CA TRP A 542 13.23 31.82 3.69
C TRP A 542 11.92 31.78 2.90
N LEU A 543 11.63 30.63 2.30
CA LEU A 543 10.37 30.37 1.64
C LEU A 543 9.42 29.62 2.60
N ASP A 544 8.47 30.34 3.18
CA ASP A 544 7.36 29.73 3.92
C ASP A 544 6.42 29.00 2.94
N ALA A 545 6.33 27.67 3.05
CA ALA A 545 5.48 26.83 2.23
C ALA A 545 3.98 27.16 2.43
N CYS A 546 3.59 27.77 3.55
CA CYS A 546 2.23 28.25 3.76
C CYS A 546 1.85 29.37 2.79
N THR A 547 2.83 30.09 2.23
CA THR A 547 2.62 31.17 1.24
C THR A 547 2.47 30.68 -0.19
N LEU A 548 2.73 29.39 -0.46
CA LEU A 548 2.59 28.82 -1.80
C LEU A 548 1.11 28.75 -2.19
N GLU A 549 0.75 29.15 -3.40
CA GLU A 549 -0.63 29.05 -3.88
C GLU A 549 -0.99 27.60 -4.20
N THR A 550 -0.11 26.93 -4.96
CA THR A 550 -0.25 25.56 -5.45
C THR A 550 1.11 24.86 -5.39
N VAL A 551 1.08 23.55 -5.12
CA VAL A 551 2.25 22.66 -5.24
C VAL A 551 1.89 21.53 -6.21
N ASN A 552 2.63 21.43 -7.31
CA ASN A 552 2.45 20.38 -8.32
C ASN A 552 3.46 19.23 -8.17
N THR A 553 4.48 19.41 -7.32
CA THR A 553 5.36 18.33 -6.88
C THR A 553 4.55 17.22 -6.21
N ARG A 554 4.73 15.97 -6.65
CA ARG A 554 3.98 14.83 -6.13
C ARG A 554 4.50 14.35 -4.78
N MET A 555 5.79 14.09 -4.67
CA MET A 555 6.42 13.64 -3.43
C MET A 555 7.62 14.51 -3.10
N PHE A 556 8.00 14.59 -1.82
CA PHE A 556 9.20 15.32 -1.42
C PHE A 556 9.94 14.67 -0.25
N VAL A 557 11.22 15.00 -0.14
CA VAL A 557 12.06 14.70 1.03
C VAL A 557 12.62 16.03 1.52
N LEU A 558 12.23 16.46 2.72
CA LEU A 558 12.78 17.65 3.38
C LEU A 558 13.84 17.20 4.38
N ASN A 559 15.08 17.06 3.90
CA ASN A 559 16.22 16.68 4.72
C ASN A 559 16.80 17.90 5.46
N GLY A 560 15.96 18.51 6.30
CA GLY A 560 16.28 19.68 7.10
C GLY A 560 15.58 19.61 8.45
N CYS A 561 16.11 20.32 9.45
CA CYS A 561 15.63 20.31 10.83
C CYS A 561 14.14 20.67 10.95
N ARG A 562 13.38 19.98 11.82
CA ARG A 562 11.98 20.32 12.16
C ARG A 562 11.09 20.61 10.93
N SER A 563 11.26 19.87 9.84
CA SER A 563 10.63 20.17 8.55
C SER A 563 9.15 19.79 8.44
N TYR A 564 8.56 19.16 9.47
CA TYR A 564 7.20 18.61 9.44
C TYR A 564 6.07 19.64 9.26
N GLU A 565 6.22 20.88 9.76
CA GLU A 565 5.21 21.94 9.57
C GLU A 565 5.19 22.44 8.13
N GLN A 566 6.37 22.71 7.57
CA GLN A 566 6.56 23.09 6.17
C GLN A 566 6.13 21.95 5.23
N GLY A 567 6.47 20.70 5.56
CA GLY A 567 6.02 19.53 4.82
C GLY A 567 4.50 19.36 4.83
N LYS A 568 3.84 19.59 5.98
CA LYS A 568 2.38 19.62 6.05
C LYS A 568 1.80 20.67 5.12
N ALA A 569 2.35 21.87 5.11
CA ALA A 569 1.90 22.94 4.22
C ALA A 569 2.04 22.52 2.73
N LEU A 570 3.15 21.92 2.32
CA LEU A 570 3.34 21.40 0.95
C LEU A 570 2.24 20.39 0.56
N VAL A 571 1.90 19.45 1.45
CA VAL A 571 0.83 18.47 1.21
C VAL A 571 -0.55 19.12 1.17
N GLU A 572 -0.83 20.09 2.05
CA GLU A 572 -2.09 20.84 2.02
C GLU A 572 -2.25 21.62 0.70
N ARG A 573 -1.14 22.09 0.11
CA ARG A 573 -1.11 22.87 -1.14
C ARG A 573 -1.06 22.06 -2.43
N GLY A 574 -0.84 20.75 -2.38
CA GLY A 574 -1.00 19.88 -3.56
C GLY A 574 -0.15 18.61 -3.58
N ALA A 575 0.95 18.56 -2.82
CA ALA A 575 1.75 17.34 -2.76
C ALA A 575 0.97 16.14 -2.20
N VAL A 576 1.35 14.92 -2.60
CA VAL A 576 0.71 13.67 -2.17
C VAL A 576 1.32 13.16 -0.88
N SER A 577 2.64 13.30 -0.71
CA SER A 577 3.32 12.78 0.48
C SER A 577 4.72 13.36 0.61
N GLY A 578 5.24 13.37 1.83
CA GLY A 578 6.63 13.73 2.03
C GLY A 578 7.25 13.22 3.31
N LEU A 579 8.56 13.00 3.24
CA LEU A 579 9.40 12.58 4.36
C LEU A 579 9.99 13.83 5.03
N CYS A 580 9.72 13.98 6.31
CA CYS A 580 10.08 15.15 7.12
C CYS A 580 10.78 14.74 8.40
N THR A 581 11.36 15.71 9.11
CA THR A 581 12.04 15.50 10.39
C THR A 581 11.29 16.22 11.50
N LEU A 582 11.25 15.64 12.69
CA LEU A 582 10.63 16.23 13.89
C LEU A 582 11.58 17.12 14.68
N ALA A 583 12.88 16.90 14.53
CA ALA A 583 13.90 17.51 15.36
C ALA A 583 15.14 17.84 14.54
N ASN A 584 16.13 18.48 15.17
CA ASN A 584 17.35 18.86 14.46
C ASN A 584 18.17 17.60 14.12
N ILE A 585 18.78 17.56 12.94
CA ILE A 585 19.68 16.47 12.55
C ILE A 585 21.02 17.10 12.19
N GLY A 586 22.12 16.50 12.66
CA GLY A 586 23.45 16.93 12.26
C GLY A 586 23.69 16.63 10.77
N ASN A 587 24.47 17.47 10.10
CA ASN A 587 24.69 17.36 8.64
C ASN A 587 25.17 15.96 8.20
N THR A 588 26.10 15.34 8.92
CA THR A 588 26.66 14.03 8.54
C THR A 588 25.60 12.90 8.60
N PRO A 589 24.84 12.70 9.70
CA PRO A 589 23.71 11.78 9.72
C PRO A 589 22.63 12.09 8.67
N ALA A 590 22.32 13.38 8.44
CA ALA A 590 21.34 13.78 7.43
C ALA A 590 21.75 13.30 6.03
N THR A 591 23.01 13.52 5.62
CA THR A 591 23.50 13.07 4.31
C THR A 591 23.51 11.55 4.16
N GLN A 592 23.82 10.79 5.22
CA GLN A 592 23.75 9.32 5.18
C GLN A 592 22.30 8.82 4.98
N ILE A 593 21.34 9.42 5.70
CA ILE A 593 19.93 9.06 5.56
C ILE A 593 19.40 9.49 4.19
N GLY A 594 19.72 10.71 3.73
CA GLY A 594 19.29 11.21 2.43
C GLY A 594 19.73 10.30 1.26
N ARG A 595 20.98 9.82 1.28
CA ARG A 595 21.47 8.81 0.31
C ARG A 595 20.72 7.48 0.41
N THR A 596 20.44 7.02 1.62
CA THR A 596 19.69 5.77 1.85
C THR A 596 18.25 5.88 1.34
N VAL A 597 17.58 6.98 1.67
CA VAL A 597 16.21 7.31 1.20
C VAL A 597 16.18 7.33 -0.33
N ALA A 598 17.12 8.01 -0.98
CA ALA A 598 17.18 8.08 -2.43
C ALA A 598 17.32 6.70 -3.08
N ARG A 599 18.21 5.84 -2.55
CA ARG A 599 18.39 4.48 -3.06
C ARG A 599 17.19 3.58 -2.81
N LEU A 600 16.52 3.69 -1.66
CA LEU A 600 15.31 2.91 -1.36
C LEU A 600 14.14 3.35 -2.25
N LEU A 601 13.93 4.66 -2.43
CA LEU A 601 12.91 5.17 -3.34
C LEU A 601 13.17 4.73 -4.79
N ASN A 602 14.43 4.79 -5.25
CA ASN A 602 14.83 4.26 -6.55
C ASN A 602 14.61 2.72 -6.63
N GLY A 603 14.84 2.03 -5.51
CA GLY A 603 14.52 0.62 -5.32
C GLY A 603 13.03 0.29 -5.31
N GLY A 604 12.13 1.27 -5.45
CA GLY A 604 10.68 1.07 -5.49
C GLY A 604 10.03 0.87 -4.13
N PHE A 605 10.72 1.19 -3.04
CA PHE A 605 10.10 1.21 -1.72
C PHE A 605 9.06 2.34 -1.62
N SER A 606 7.98 2.06 -0.90
CA SER A 606 7.04 3.10 -0.46
C SER A 606 7.69 3.96 0.63
N LEU A 607 7.18 5.17 0.87
CA LEU A 607 7.67 5.98 2.00
C LEU A 607 7.52 5.26 3.34
N SER A 608 6.49 4.44 3.53
CA SER A 608 6.40 3.58 4.73
C SER A 608 7.55 2.58 4.82
N GLY A 609 7.91 1.90 3.72
CA GLY A 609 9.04 0.97 3.73
C GLY A 609 10.38 1.68 3.94
N VAL A 610 10.53 2.90 3.41
CA VAL A 610 11.68 3.75 3.69
C VAL A 610 11.76 4.10 5.17
N LEU A 611 10.66 4.58 5.76
CA LEU A 611 10.64 4.99 7.17
C LEU A 611 10.89 3.80 8.11
N ASP A 612 10.35 2.63 7.79
CA ASP A 612 10.55 1.38 8.54
C ASP A 612 12.02 1.00 8.59
N ILE A 613 12.68 0.89 7.43
CA ILE A 613 14.11 0.57 7.33
C ILE A 613 14.96 1.62 8.06
N ILE A 614 14.77 2.91 7.79
CA ILE A 614 15.65 3.91 8.40
C ILE A 614 15.46 4.01 9.91
N SER A 615 14.27 3.73 10.42
CA SER A 615 13.97 3.77 11.87
C SER A 615 14.58 2.60 12.62
N GLU A 616 14.74 1.44 11.96
CA GLU A 616 15.39 0.26 12.51
C GLU A 616 16.91 0.37 12.46
N ASP A 617 17.48 0.79 11.31
CA ASP A 617 18.93 0.74 11.06
C ASP A 617 19.69 1.99 11.52
N PHE A 618 19.01 3.14 11.68
CA PHE A 618 19.66 4.40 12.06
C PHE A 618 18.97 5.07 13.26
N LEU A 619 19.74 5.36 14.31
CA LEU A 619 19.25 6.10 15.48
C LEU A 619 18.62 7.46 15.11
N THR A 620 19.21 8.17 14.15
CA THR A 620 18.66 9.44 13.64
C THR A 620 17.43 9.24 12.74
N GLY A 621 17.22 8.04 12.19
CA GLY A 621 16.00 7.68 11.45
C GLY A 621 14.75 7.78 12.30
N GLN A 622 14.88 7.60 13.62
CA GLN A 622 13.78 7.74 14.59
C GLN A 622 13.21 9.16 14.70
N GLN A 623 13.88 10.14 14.09
CA GLN A 623 13.44 11.53 14.05
C GLN A 623 12.64 11.86 12.78
N TYR A 624 12.52 10.90 11.85
CA TYR A 624 11.76 11.10 10.63
C TYR A 624 10.28 10.72 10.81
N MET A 625 9.43 11.37 10.04
CA MET A 625 8.02 11.08 9.96
C MET A 625 7.50 11.35 8.55
N ILE A 626 6.34 10.81 8.22
CA ILE A 626 5.69 11.05 6.93
C ILE A 626 4.50 11.99 7.13
N VAL A 627 4.29 12.90 6.19
CA VAL A 627 3.06 13.69 6.10
C VAL A 627 2.38 13.38 4.76
N GLY A 628 1.09 13.07 4.76
CA GLY A 628 0.34 12.66 3.56
C GLY A 628 0.07 11.15 3.46
N ASP A 629 0.09 10.58 2.24
CA ASP A 629 -0.13 9.14 1.99
C ASP A 629 1.20 8.36 2.02
N PRO A 630 1.43 7.42 2.95
CA PRO A 630 2.70 6.72 3.07
C PRO A 630 2.86 5.53 2.09
N SER A 631 1.78 5.12 1.42
CA SER A 631 1.72 3.87 0.65
C SER A 631 2.31 3.95 -0.75
N ARG A 632 2.69 5.16 -1.19
CA ARG A 632 3.15 5.41 -2.57
C ARG A 632 4.65 5.20 -2.71
N ALA A 633 5.03 4.45 -3.74
CA ALA A 633 6.40 4.36 -4.24
C ALA A 633 6.55 5.31 -5.43
N VAL A 634 7.73 5.92 -5.57
CA VAL A 634 8.07 6.74 -6.74
C VAL A 634 8.19 5.83 -7.95
N VAL A 635 8.94 4.74 -7.82
CA VAL A 635 9.30 3.85 -8.93
C VAL A 635 8.36 2.66 -9.05
N LYS A 636 8.03 2.26 -10.29
CA LYS A 636 7.40 0.98 -10.59
C LYS A 636 8.45 -0.13 -10.73
N ARG A 637 8.48 -1.08 -9.80
CA ARG A 637 9.25 -2.32 -9.97
C ARG A 637 8.59 -3.28 -10.96
N HIS A 638 9.39 -3.98 -11.77
CA HIS A 638 8.92 -5.02 -12.69
C HIS A 638 8.62 -6.36 -11.98
N ASP A 639 9.41 -6.71 -10.97
CA ASP A 639 9.28 -7.89 -10.08
C ASP A 639 8.28 -7.65 -8.93
N GLY A 640 7.68 -6.45 -8.86
CA GLY A 640 6.55 -6.11 -8.00
C GLY A 640 6.90 -5.83 -6.53
N THR A 641 7.70 -6.70 -5.89
CA THR A 641 7.99 -6.62 -4.45
C THR A 641 9.35 -6.02 -4.17
N SER A 642 9.39 -4.98 -3.34
CA SER A 642 10.64 -4.40 -2.84
C SER A 642 11.19 -5.25 -1.70
N ILE A 643 12.44 -5.71 -1.81
CA ILE A 643 13.01 -6.68 -0.87
C ILE A 643 14.19 -6.12 -0.07
N LEU A 644 14.33 -6.61 1.16
CA LEU A 644 15.50 -6.48 2.01
C LEU A 644 15.95 -7.89 2.38
N ALA A 645 17.22 -8.21 2.17
CA ALA A 645 17.77 -9.51 2.57
C ALA A 645 18.66 -9.36 3.80
N GLU A 646 18.48 -10.19 4.82
CA GLU A 646 19.39 -10.30 5.96
C GLU A 646 20.21 -11.58 5.84
N ILE A 647 21.53 -11.44 5.85
CA ILE A 647 22.50 -12.51 5.63
C ILE A 647 23.29 -12.71 6.91
N THR A 648 23.23 -13.91 7.45
CA THR A 648 23.98 -14.33 8.64
C THR A 648 24.76 -15.61 8.37
N SER A 649 25.95 -15.76 8.98
CA SER A 649 26.74 -16.99 8.86
C SER A 649 26.04 -18.16 9.54
N ALA A 650 25.92 -19.29 8.86
CA ALA A 650 25.42 -20.52 9.48
C ALA A 650 26.49 -21.14 10.40
N SER A 651 26.05 -21.99 11.32
CA SER A 651 26.90 -22.61 12.36
C SER A 651 28.15 -23.34 11.84
N ASP A 652 28.12 -23.84 10.60
CA ASP A 652 29.17 -24.68 9.99
C ASP A 652 30.16 -23.89 9.08
N GLY A 653 30.07 -22.56 9.01
CA GLY A 653 31.08 -21.66 8.42
C GLY A 653 31.15 -21.60 6.89
N ASP A 654 30.63 -22.61 6.16
CA ASP A 654 30.63 -22.65 4.69
C ASP A 654 29.25 -22.30 4.05
N GLU A 655 28.21 -22.15 4.88
CA GLU A 655 26.84 -21.80 4.46
C GLU A 655 26.37 -20.53 5.17
N PHE A 656 25.40 -19.85 4.58
CA PHE A 656 24.75 -18.67 5.17
C PHE A 656 23.24 -18.85 5.17
N LEU A 657 22.59 -18.21 6.13
CA LEU A 657 21.15 -18.05 6.17
C LEU A 657 20.80 -16.70 5.55
N VAL A 658 19.84 -16.72 4.62
CA VAL A 658 19.32 -15.55 3.93
C VAL A 658 17.84 -15.39 4.28
N ASP A 659 17.56 -14.47 5.19
CA ASP A 659 16.20 -14.05 5.53
C ASP A 659 15.72 -13.00 4.53
N ILE A 660 14.56 -13.24 3.91
CA ILE A 660 14.04 -12.36 2.85
C ILE A 660 12.81 -11.63 3.36
N HIS A 661 12.89 -10.30 3.35
CA HIS A 661 11.84 -9.42 3.83
C HIS A 661 11.18 -8.62 2.70
N GLY A 662 9.88 -8.78 2.52
CA GLY A 662 9.09 -8.05 1.53
C GLY A 662 8.51 -6.75 2.09
N HIS A 663 8.59 -5.66 1.34
CA HIS A 663 8.00 -4.37 1.69
C HIS A 663 6.85 -4.05 0.72
N PRO A 664 5.59 -4.20 1.16
CA PRO A 664 4.43 -4.00 0.29
C PRO A 664 4.27 -2.54 -0.14
N THR A 665 3.70 -2.38 -1.33
CA THR A 665 3.31 -1.09 -1.90
C THR A 665 1.85 -1.15 -2.32
N ILE A 666 1.27 -0.03 -2.75
CA ILE A 666 -0.07 -0.02 -3.38
C ILE A 666 -0.16 -0.99 -4.58
N ARG A 667 0.96 -1.22 -5.30
CA ARG A 667 1.01 -2.07 -6.49
C ARG A 667 1.37 -3.54 -6.19
N SER A 668 2.06 -3.78 -5.07
CA SER A 668 2.33 -5.12 -4.53
C SER A 668 1.90 -5.15 -3.06
N PRO A 669 0.58 -5.22 -2.78
CA PRO A 669 0.07 -5.23 -1.41
C PRO A 669 0.09 -6.66 -0.83
N VAL A 670 -0.23 -6.77 0.45
CA VAL A 670 -0.29 -8.05 1.19
C VAL A 670 -1.14 -9.11 0.47
N GLY A 671 -0.72 -10.37 0.45
CA GLY A 671 -1.43 -11.45 -0.26
C GLY A 671 -1.13 -11.53 -1.76
N MET A 672 -0.27 -10.67 -2.29
CA MET A 672 0.48 -10.98 -3.51
C MET A 672 1.51 -12.09 -3.22
N LEU A 673 1.83 -12.89 -4.24
CA LEU A 673 2.83 -13.96 -4.14
C LEU A 673 4.19 -13.44 -4.60
N TYR A 674 5.25 -13.92 -3.96
CA TYR A 674 6.63 -13.63 -4.33
C TYR A 674 7.45 -14.93 -4.31
N ALA A 675 8.23 -15.16 -5.36
CA ALA A 675 9.20 -16.24 -5.44
C ALA A 675 10.61 -15.60 -5.43
N PRO A 676 11.44 -15.86 -4.42
CA PRO A 676 12.81 -15.38 -4.39
C PRO A 676 13.65 -15.88 -5.57
N ALA A 677 14.54 -15.05 -6.11
CA ALA A 677 15.47 -15.50 -7.17
C ALA A 677 16.44 -16.61 -6.71
N ILE A 678 16.61 -16.79 -5.40
CA ILE A 678 17.41 -17.87 -4.80
C ILE A 678 16.64 -19.19 -4.63
N ASP A 679 15.31 -19.14 -4.70
CA ASP A 679 14.37 -20.27 -4.65
C ASP A 679 13.14 -19.94 -5.50
N GLU A 680 13.24 -20.17 -6.81
CA GLU A 680 12.18 -19.85 -7.77
C GLU A 680 11.05 -20.89 -7.76
N GLU A 681 11.20 -22.02 -7.05
CA GLU A 681 10.21 -23.09 -7.04
C GLU A 681 9.08 -22.81 -6.05
N THR A 682 9.35 -22.11 -4.95
CA THR A 682 8.38 -21.86 -3.86
C THR A 682 7.94 -20.41 -3.82
N PHE A 683 6.62 -20.19 -3.71
CA PHE A 683 6.05 -18.87 -3.50
C PHE A 683 5.77 -18.61 -2.02
N TYR A 684 5.87 -17.35 -1.62
CA TYR A 684 5.58 -16.86 -0.28
C TYR A 684 4.65 -15.64 -0.34
N LEU A 685 3.95 -15.37 0.75
CA LEU A 685 3.10 -14.19 0.87
C LEU A 685 3.95 -12.93 1.06
N ASN A 686 3.75 -11.93 0.22
CA ASN A 686 4.39 -10.64 0.42
C ASN A 686 3.87 -9.97 1.71
N SER A 687 4.79 -9.80 2.67
CA SER A 687 4.98 -8.63 3.54
C SER A 687 5.73 -9.02 4.81
N GLY A 688 6.80 -8.31 5.17
CA GLY A 688 7.68 -8.67 6.28
C GLY A 688 8.56 -9.88 5.95
N HIS A 689 8.98 -10.62 6.98
CA HIS A 689 9.71 -11.88 6.80
C HIS A 689 8.86 -12.87 6.00
N MET A 690 9.39 -13.34 4.87
CA MET A 690 8.70 -14.27 3.98
C MET A 690 9.25 -15.69 4.10
N THR A 691 10.59 -15.82 4.14
CA THR A 691 11.27 -17.11 4.23
C THR A 691 12.73 -16.93 4.63
N THR A 692 13.34 -18.03 5.08
CA THR A 692 14.77 -18.17 5.32
C THR A 692 15.32 -19.25 4.41
N VAL A 693 16.30 -18.91 3.57
CA VAL A 693 16.94 -19.85 2.65
C VAL A 693 18.39 -20.09 3.09
N THR A 694 18.82 -21.35 3.14
CA THR A 694 20.22 -21.69 3.32
C THR A 694 20.91 -21.70 1.97
N ALA A 695 22.01 -20.95 1.84
CA ALA A 695 22.73 -20.82 0.58
C ALA A 695 24.25 -20.88 0.78
N SER A 696 24.93 -21.47 -0.20
CA SER A 696 26.37 -21.45 -0.32
C SER A 696 26.88 -20.05 -0.65
N ARG A 697 28.17 -19.82 -0.40
CA ARG A 697 28.84 -18.57 -0.76
C ARG A 697 28.70 -18.21 -2.25
N SER A 698 28.69 -19.20 -3.15
CA SER A 698 28.53 -18.98 -4.59
C SER A 698 27.13 -18.49 -4.95
N GLU A 699 26.10 -19.11 -4.38
CA GLU A 699 24.70 -18.75 -4.64
C GLU A 699 24.39 -17.34 -4.14
N ILE A 700 24.96 -16.94 -2.99
CA ILE A 700 24.79 -15.56 -2.48
C ILE A 700 25.47 -14.55 -3.40
N LYS A 701 26.66 -14.84 -3.94
CA LYS A 701 27.29 -13.92 -4.90
C LYS A 701 26.40 -13.72 -6.12
N GLU A 702 25.83 -14.80 -6.65
CA GLU A 702 24.91 -14.74 -7.78
C GLU A 702 23.64 -13.94 -7.42
N TYR A 703 23.06 -14.19 -6.25
CA TYR A 703 21.88 -13.48 -5.74
C TYR A 703 22.14 -11.97 -5.57
N LEU A 704 23.27 -11.58 -4.97
CA LEU A 704 23.67 -10.17 -4.80
C LEU A 704 23.95 -9.46 -6.12
N HIS A 705 24.36 -10.19 -7.16
CA HIS A 705 24.56 -9.64 -8.51
C HIS A 705 23.29 -9.58 -9.36
N HIS A 706 22.21 -10.24 -8.93
CA HIS A 706 20.96 -10.32 -9.69
C HIS A 706 20.25 -8.96 -9.82
N ASP A 707 20.21 -8.19 -8.72
CA ASP A 707 19.60 -6.86 -8.70
C ASP A 707 20.21 -5.97 -7.60
N ARG A 708 19.87 -4.68 -7.61
CA ARG A 708 20.23 -3.71 -6.58
C ARG A 708 19.14 -3.63 -5.51
N PHE A 709 19.45 -4.14 -4.32
CA PHE A 709 18.55 -4.10 -3.17
C PHE A 709 19.33 -3.91 -1.86
N PRO A 710 18.68 -3.38 -0.81
CA PRO A 710 19.31 -3.25 0.50
C PRO A 710 19.56 -4.64 1.11
N VAL A 711 20.67 -4.76 1.84
CA VAL A 711 21.02 -6.00 2.56
C VAL A 711 21.53 -5.69 3.96
N ARG A 712 21.19 -6.54 4.94
CA ARG A 712 21.79 -6.52 6.28
C ARG A 712 22.77 -7.67 6.39
N ILE A 713 24.01 -7.37 6.77
CA ILE A 713 25.04 -8.39 6.97
C ILE A 713 25.54 -8.28 8.39
N ASN A 714 25.32 -9.32 9.20
CA ASN A 714 25.63 -9.31 10.64
C ASN A 714 25.12 -8.04 11.34
N GLY A 715 23.90 -7.61 11.00
CA GLY A 715 23.25 -6.41 11.54
C GLY A 715 23.71 -5.06 10.97
N SER A 716 24.63 -5.03 10.00
CA SER A 716 25.06 -3.80 9.33
C SER A 716 24.33 -3.60 8.00
N PHE A 717 23.66 -2.45 7.84
CA PHE A 717 22.96 -2.08 6.62
C PHE A 717 23.93 -1.72 5.48
N MET A 718 23.79 -2.40 4.35
CA MET A 718 24.61 -2.26 3.15
C MET A 718 23.75 -2.45 1.88
N TRP A 719 24.40 -2.51 0.72
CA TRP A 719 23.74 -2.67 -0.57
C TRP A 719 24.39 -3.77 -1.39
N SER A 720 23.59 -4.53 -2.11
CA SER A 720 24.03 -5.73 -2.85
C SER A 720 25.17 -5.48 -3.85
N ASP A 721 25.24 -4.27 -4.42
CA ASP A 721 26.25 -3.86 -5.40
C ASP A 721 27.60 -3.40 -4.80
N VAL A 722 27.65 -3.15 -3.50
CA VAL A 722 28.87 -2.67 -2.79
C VAL A 722 29.47 -3.74 -1.88
N VAL A 723 28.69 -4.77 -1.52
CA VAL A 723 29.12 -5.82 -0.59
C VAL A 723 30.18 -6.73 -1.20
N SER A 724 31.26 -6.96 -0.46
CA SER A 724 32.14 -8.11 -0.68
C SER A 724 31.89 -9.16 0.41
N LEU A 725 31.60 -10.40 0.00
CA LEU A 725 31.49 -11.53 0.91
C LEU A 725 32.82 -11.89 1.62
N ASP A 726 33.93 -11.23 1.29
CA ASP A 726 35.19 -11.37 2.05
C ASP A 726 35.13 -10.64 3.40
N SER A 727 34.09 -9.83 3.64
CA SER A 727 33.89 -9.08 4.89
C SER A 727 33.06 -9.81 5.97
N ILE A 728 32.58 -11.03 5.68
CA ILE A 728 31.69 -11.82 6.54
C ILE A 728 32.46 -12.90 7.35
N GLU A 729 33.81 -12.89 7.30
CA GLU A 729 34.68 -13.81 8.06
C GLU A 729 34.81 -13.47 9.55
#